data_AF-A0A427YE65-F1
#
_entry.id   AF-A0A427YE65-F1
#
_cell.length_a   1.000
_cell.length_b   1.000
_cell.length_c   1.000
_cell.angle_alpha   90.00
_cell.angle_beta   90.00
_cell.angle_gamma   90.00
#
_symmetry.space_group_name_H-M   'P 1'
#
loop_
_entity.id
_entity.type
_entity.pdbx_description
1 polymer ?
#
loop_
_entity_poly.entity_id
_entity_poly.type
_entity_poly.pdbx_seq_one_letter_code
_entity_poly.pdbx_strand_id
1 'polypeptide(L)'
;MTSPMFYFRLTLYTLLLLTVSFWAILIGLVATVLGKRLNTNYYVARTFWHVAGPVLGWKFEVEGEEYLWDLKDVGGRDFLDILYLGRIFPKHAAIMAKKSLRLLPGLGWFMLLSGTVFIDRKNNKSAIASMTQAGEDMKRKRISLWIFPEGTRHLSPHADLLPFKKGAFYLAVQSGTPIVPVVCENYYHIFNGKNHFGRGTLRIKVLPPIPTTGMTAADVPALVEKTRDLMIDALQEISMPSPPGSQAPSPTPLLQAERGTGYQSTASSDEAVVEATIGGHEIRRSVSVDGAGLGGGKKGKKYTIAMVSDFFLPVIGGVEGHIYSLGVELMRRGHRVIVITHHHPPRVGIRHLAPGLKVYHLPYTPIASNATLPNFFLFLPYFRTIILREKIDIVHGHGSLSSLAHEAMIHAPMFGVRAVFTDHSLFGFADAVGVLTNKLLAGALRNVDGVICVSNTGRENTVLRAQLEPELVSVIPNALVAEQFRPDPTRADPQHITIVVISRLVYRKGIDLLVASAPRICELFPSVRFVVGGDGPKMVELEQMREKYLLQDRIELLGSIRPSDVREVLTRGQIYLNTSLTEAFGISIIEAASAGLFVVSTRVGGVPEILPGDMIEFARADEEGEYECEYVVRALIHAIHTIQKGLYDPLRAHERVKDMYAWSDVAERTERVYDRAIATPEKNPGERLARLLSLGPAFGPIMCIIIAIEHFFLWCLEIVSPRDEIDQVESVWSHEAFEKIVDNERRSRVQVQDDSSPVRKASRREKTATRPT
;
A
#
# COMPACT_ATOMS: atom_id res chain seq x y z
N MET A 1 -1.54 31.52 -6.34
CA MET A 1 -2.87 30.96 -6.03
C MET A 1 -3.44 30.31 -7.29
N THR A 2 -4.23 29.23 -7.17
CA THR A 2 -4.90 28.57 -8.30
C THR A 2 -6.19 29.32 -8.66
N SER A 3 -6.43 29.57 -9.95
CA SER A 3 -7.62 30.32 -10.40
C SER A 3 -8.89 29.47 -10.25
N PRO A 4 -10.05 30.01 -9.83
CA PRO A 4 -11.31 29.27 -9.83
C PRO A 4 -11.70 28.73 -11.22
N MET A 5 -11.26 29.39 -12.29
CA MET A 5 -11.43 28.93 -13.67
C MET A 5 -10.72 27.60 -13.96
N PHE A 6 -9.60 27.32 -13.29
CA PHE A 6 -8.88 26.05 -13.40
C PHE A 6 -9.72 24.89 -12.88
N TYR A 7 -10.26 25.01 -11.66
CA TYR A 7 -11.10 23.97 -11.06
C TYR A 7 -12.42 23.77 -11.82
N PHE A 8 -13.05 24.85 -12.31
CA PHE A 8 -14.23 24.75 -13.16
C PHE A 8 -13.96 23.92 -14.43
N ARG A 9 -12.88 24.23 -15.16
CA ARG A 9 -12.51 23.53 -16.39
C ARG A 9 -12.03 22.10 -16.15
N LEU A 10 -11.29 21.86 -15.08
CA LEU A 10 -10.89 20.52 -14.66
C LEU A 10 -12.11 19.66 -14.33
N THR A 11 -13.08 20.21 -13.58
CA THR A 11 -14.35 19.53 -13.25
C THR A 11 -15.15 19.23 -14.52
N LEU A 12 -15.30 20.22 -15.42
CA LEU A 12 -15.99 20.07 -16.69
C LEU A 12 -15.34 18.99 -17.57
N TYR A 13 -14.01 18.98 -17.68
CA TYR A 13 -13.25 17.95 -18.37
C TYR A 13 -13.46 16.56 -17.75
N THR A 14 -13.43 16.43 -16.43
CA THR A 14 -13.68 15.15 -15.75
C THR A 14 -15.11 14.65 -15.96
N LEU A 15 -16.11 15.53 -15.91
CA LEU A 15 -17.52 15.18 -16.18
C LEU A 15 -17.72 14.74 -17.64
N LEU A 16 -17.11 15.44 -18.61
CA LEU A 16 -17.12 15.03 -20.02
C LEU A 16 -16.46 13.66 -20.21
N LEU A 17 -15.30 13.43 -19.57
CA LEU A 17 -14.59 12.15 -19.65
C LEU A 17 -15.40 10.99 -19.08
N LEU A 18 -16.07 11.18 -17.93
CA LEU A 18 -16.98 10.20 -17.34
C LEU A 18 -18.17 9.92 -18.28
N THR A 19 -18.82 10.97 -18.78
CA THR A 19 -19.98 10.87 -19.70
C THR A 19 -19.62 10.10 -20.97
N VAL A 20 -18.48 10.43 -21.60
CA VAL A 20 -18.00 9.71 -22.78
C VAL A 20 -17.56 8.28 -22.44
N SER A 21 -17.05 8.01 -21.22
CA SER A 21 -16.71 6.65 -20.80
C SER A 21 -17.93 5.73 -20.66
N PHE A 22 -19.08 6.24 -20.21
CA PHE A 22 -20.33 5.49 -20.22
C PHE A 22 -20.86 5.29 -21.65
N TRP A 23 -20.84 6.33 -22.48
CA TRP A 23 -21.20 6.23 -23.89
C TRP A 23 -20.31 5.26 -24.69
N ALA A 24 -19.03 5.17 -24.32
CA ALA A 24 -18.06 4.28 -24.94
C ALA A 24 -18.36 2.79 -24.72
N ILE A 25 -19.05 2.43 -23.63
CA ILE A 25 -19.56 1.07 -23.43
C ILE A 25 -20.65 0.75 -24.45
N LEU A 26 -21.60 1.67 -24.68
CA LEU A 26 -22.66 1.48 -25.66
C LEU A 26 -22.08 1.36 -27.09
N ILE A 27 -21.14 2.24 -27.46
CA ILE A 27 -20.41 2.11 -28.73
C ILE A 27 -19.71 0.75 -28.80
N GLY A 28 -19.02 0.30 -27.74
CA GLY A 28 -18.33 -0.98 -27.72
C GLY A 28 -19.25 -2.19 -27.87
N LEU A 29 -20.43 -2.16 -27.27
CA LEU A 29 -21.46 -3.20 -27.44
C LEU A 29 -21.98 -3.22 -28.88
N VAL A 30 -22.41 -2.07 -29.41
CA VAL A 30 -22.94 -1.95 -30.78
C VAL A 30 -21.87 -2.32 -31.83
N ALA A 31 -20.63 -1.84 -31.66
CA ALA A 31 -19.52 -2.18 -32.56
C ALA A 31 -19.15 -3.68 -32.48
N THR A 32 -19.34 -4.33 -31.33
CA THR A 32 -19.14 -5.78 -31.19
C THR A 32 -20.24 -6.56 -31.93
N VAL A 33 -21.51 -6.19 -31.77
CA VAL A 33 -22.65 -6.80 -32.49
C VAL A 33 -22.51 -6.63 -34.00
N LEU A 34 -22.07 -5.46 -34.47
CA LEU A 34 -21.87 -5.16 -35.89
C LEU A 34 -20.55 -5.73 -36.47
N GLY A 35 -19.80 -6.55 -35.73
CA GLY A 35 -18.50 -7.10 -36.18
C GLY A 35 -17.37 -6.08 -36.33
N LYS A 36 -17.61 -4.81 -35.99
CA LYS A 36 -16.67 -3.67 -36.12
C LYS A 36 -15.88 -3.39 -34.84
N ARG A 37 -15.72 -4.38 -33.96
CA ARG A 37 -15.09 -4.25 -32.63
C ARG A 37 -13.74 -3.53 -32.65
N LEU A 38 -12.91 -3.77 -33.66
CA LEU A 38 -11.58 -3.14 -33.83
C LEU A 38 -11.62 -1.63 -34.13
N ASN A 39 -12.79 -1.08 -34.47
CA ASN A 39 -12.99 0.35 -34.69
C ASN A 39 -13.65 1.06 -33.48
N THR A 40 -13.88 0.35 -32.36
CA THR A 40 -14.47 0.94 -31.15
C THR A 40 -13.66 2.13 -30.64
N ASN A 41 -12.33 2.02 -30.57
CA ASN A 41 -11.46 3.11 -30.14
C ASN A 41 -11.58 4.34 -31.08
N TYR A 42 -11.62 4.13 -32.40
CA TYR A 42 -11.83 5.18 -33.40
C TYR A 42 -13.16 5.93 -33.16
N TYR A 43 -14.27 5.22 -32.98
CA TYR A 43 -15.58 5.84 -32.78
C TYR A 43 -15.64 6.64 -31.47
N VAL A 44 -15.15 6.05 -30.37
CA VAL A 44 -15.12 6.70 -29.05
C VAL A 44 -14.21 7.93 -29.05
N ALA A 45 -13.04 7.84 -29.67
CA ALA A 45 -12.14 8.97 -29.87
C ALA A 45 -12.84 10.10 -30.63
N ARG A 46 -13.46 9.81 -31.79
CA ARG A 46 -14.17 10.84 -32.57
C ARG A 46 -15.32 11.47 -31.80
N THR A 47 -16.11 10.70 -31.04
CA THR A 47 -17.14 11.28 -30.17
C THR A 47 -16.52 12.16 -29.08
N PHE A 48 -15.44 11.74 -28.43
CA PHE A 48 -14.75 12.56 -27.43
C PHE A 48 -14.31 13.89 -28.02
N TRP A 49 -13.70 13.89 -29.21
CA TRP A 49 -13.30 15.11 -29.91
C TRP A 49 -14.48 16.05 -30.21
N HIS A 50 -15.53 15.53 -30.87
CA HIS A 50 -16.66 16.37 -31.28
C HIS A 50 -17.47 16.93 -30.10
N VAL A 51 -17.44 16.28 -28.94
CA VAL A 51 -18.13 16.74 -27.72
C VAL A 51 -17.23 17.63 -26.85
N ALA A 52 -16.00 17.19 -26.55
CA ALA A 52 -15.12 17.89 -25.61
C ALA A 52 -14.35 19.06 -26.25
N GLY A 53 -13.95 18.95 -27.52
CA GLY A 53 -13.19 19.98 -28.25
C GLY A 53 -13.88 21.35 -28.26
N PRO A 54 -15.15 21.46 -28.72
CA PRO A 54 -15.89 22.73 -28.71
C PRO A 54 -16.15 23.28 -27.31
N VAL A 55 -16.48 22.41 -26.34
CA VAL A 55 -16.82 22.82 -24.96
C VAL A 55 -15.59 23.39 -24.25
N LEU A 56 -14.44 22.71 -24.36
CA LEU A 56 -13.20 23.11 -23.71
C LEU A 56 -12.46 24.20 -24.49
N GLY A 57 -12.76 24.34 -25.79
CA GLY A 57 -12.20 25.36 -26.69
C GLY A 57 -10.81 25.01 -27.18
N TRP A 58 -10.64 23.77 -27.63
CA TRP A 58 -9.41 23.25 -28.22
C TRP A 58 -9.54 23.08 -29.73
N LYS A 59 -8.46 23.38 -30.44
CA LYS A 59 -8.27 23.07 -31.86
C LYS A 59 -7.02 22.21 -32.03
N PHE A 60 -7.03 21.36 -33.05
CA PHE A 60 -5.87 20.55 -33.42
C PHE A 60 -5.55 20.78 -34.90
N GLU A 61 -4.32 21.19 -35.15
CA GLU A 61 -3.74 21.28 -36.50
C GLU A 61 -2.83 20.06 -36.67
N VAL A 62 -2.98 19.33 -37.77
CA VAL A 62 -2.32 18.05 -38.00
C VAL A 62 -1.56 18.09 -39.32
N GLU A 63 -0.23 17.97 -39.25
CA GLU A 63 0.67 17.80 -40.38
C GLU A 63 1.01 16.30 -40.55
N GLY A 64 1.15 15.84 -41.80
CA GLY A 64 1.49 14.44 -42.10
C GLY A 64 0.35 13.44 -41.89
N GLU A 65 -0.91 13.89 -41.82
CA GLU A 65 -2.08 13.03 -41.56
C GLU A 65 -2.19 11.86 -42.56
N GLU A 66 -1.68 11.99 -43.78
CA GLU A 66 -1.56 10.94 -44.79
C GLU A 66 -0.86 9.66 -44.28
N TYR A 67 0.18 9.80 -43.45
CA TYR A 67 0.92 8.66 -42.91
C TYR A 67 0.12 7.82 -41.89
N LEU A 68 -1.01 8.33 -41.40
CA LEU A 68 -1.94 7.57 -40.55
C LEU A 68 -2.93 6.71 -41.34
N TRP A 69 -3.07 6.94 -42.66
CA TRP A 69 -4.13 6.33 -43.48
C TRP A 69 -3.62 5.37 -44.55
N ASP A 70 -2.42 5.60 -45.11
CA ASP A 70 -1.82 4.72 -46.13
C ASP A 70 -1.16 3.45 -45.54
N LEU A 71 -0.95 3.41 -44.23
CA LEU A 71 -0.49 2.21 -43.53
C LEU A 71 -1.60 1.56 -42.72
N LYS A 72 -1.71 0.23 -42.86
CA LYS A 72 -2.59 -0.62 -42.03
C LYS A 72 -2.05 -0.81 -40.61
N ASP A 73 -0.87 -0.26 -40.35
CA ASP A 73 -0.08 -0.41 -39.14
C ASP A 73 0.51 0.94 -38.69
N VAL A 74 -0.03 1.49 -37.61
CA VAL A 74 0.35 2.79 -37.02
C VAL A 74 0.53 2.63 -35.50
N GLY A 75 1.59 3.23 -34.93
CA GLY A 75 1.82 3.25 -33.49
C GLY A 75 2.52 4.52 -33.01
N GLY A 76 1.82 5.35 -32.22
CA GLY A 76 2.28 6.66 -31.73
C GLY A 76 2.17 6.90 -30.20
N ARG A 77 2.49 8.13 -29.78
CA ARG A 77 2.69 8.65 -28.39
C ARG A 77 1.44 9.29 -27.75
N ASP A 78 1.48 9.86 -26.53
CA ASP A 78 2.02 9.42 -25.22
C ASP A 78 0.92 9.58 -24.12
N PHE A 79 1.25 9.53 -22.81
CA PHE A 79 0.27 9.29 -21.74
C PHE A 79 -0.39 10.54 -21.09
N LEU A 80 -0.80 11.53 -21.88
CA LEU A 80 -1.87 12.48 -21.48
C LEU A 80 -2.86 12.81 -22.61
N ASP A 81 -2.96 11.95 -23.62
CA ASP A 81 -3.31 12.43 -24.96
C ASP A 81 -4.75 12.15 -25.40
N ILE A 82 -5.65 11.82 -24.45
CA ILE A 82 -7.10 11.68 -24.70
C ILE A 82 -7.66 12.91 -25.42
N LEU A 83 -7.07 14.08 -25.21
CA LEU A 83 -7.48 15.35 -25.81
C LEU A 83 -7.42 15.29 -27.34
N TYR A 84 -6.31 14.78 -27.89
CA TYR A 84 -6.03 14.80 -29.33
C TYR A 84 -6.11 13.45 -30.02
N LEU A 85 -5.99 12.33 -29.28
CA LEU A 85 -6.35 11.00 -29.79
C LEU A 85 -7.75 11.05 -30.43
N GLY A 86 -8.67 11.85 -29.86
CA GLY A 86 -9.97 12.12 -30.44
C GLY A 86 -9.99 12.54 -31.92
N ARG A 87 -8.97 13.29 -32.37
CA ARG A 87 -8.82 13.81 -33.74
C ARG A 87 -8.03 12.90 -34.67
N ILE A 88 -7.10 12.09 -34.15
CA ILE A 88 -6.13 11.34 -34.97
C ILE A 88 -6.15 9.81 -34.80
N PHE A 89 -6.97 9.25 -33.90
CA PHE A 89 -6.96 7.80 -33.67
C PHE A 89 -7.28 7.03 -34.98
N PRO A 90 -6.40 6.11 -35.43
CA PRO A 90 -6.61 5.39 -36.69
C PRO A 90 -7.65 4.28 -36.58
N LYS A 91 -8.17 3.84 -37.73
CA LYS A 91 -9.08 2.68 -37.82
C LYS A 91 -8.28 1.39 -37.58
N HIS A 92 -8.93 0.36 -37.03
CA HIS A 92 -8.33 -0.93 -36.70
C HIS A 92 -7.13 -0.88 -35.75
N ALA A 93 -7.06 0.13 -34.87
CA ALA A 93 -6.00 0.27 -33.88
C ALA A 93 -6.44 -0.10 -32.45
N ALA A 94 -5.55 -0.81 -31.75
CA ALA A 94 -5.68 -1.17 -30.35
C ALA A 94 -4.74 -0.32 -29.48
N ILE A 95 -5.15 -0.08 -28.23
CA ILE A 95 -4.33 0.60 -27.21
C ILE A 95 -3.63 -0.47 -26.36
N MET A 96 -2.40 -0.19 -25.94
CA MET A 96 -1.67 -1.00 -24.96
C MET A 96 -1.76 -0.40 -23.56
N ALA A 97 -2.27 -1.16 -22.58
CA ALA A 97 -2.60 -0.65 -21.25
C ALA A 97 -2.10 -1.54 -20.09
N LYS A 98 -1.97 -0.97 -18.89
CA LYS A 98 -1.62 -1.71 -17.68
C LYS A 98 -2.79 -2.63 -17.25
N LYS A 99 -2.53 -3.90 -17.03
CA LYS A 99 -3.52 -4.95 -16.66
C LYS A 99 -4.43 -4.58 -15.48
N SER A 100 -3.96 -3.80 -14.51
CA SER A 100 -4.79 -3.32 -13.38
C SER A 100 -5.93 -2.38 -13.79
N LEU A 101 -5.84 -1.70 -14.94
CA LEU A 101 -6.90 -0.80 -15.43
C LEU A 101 -8.16 -1.56 -15.88
N ARG A 102 -8.05 -2.88 -16.15
CA ARG A 102 -9.18 -3.76 -16.46
C ARG A 102 -10.26 -3.77 -15.36
N LEU A 103 -9.87 -3.48 -14.12
CA LEU A 103 -10.73 -3.58 -12.93
C LEU A 103 -11.50 -2.29 -12.61
N LEU A 104 -11.22 -1.19 -13.31
CA LEU A 104 -11.95 0.07 -13.11
C LEU A 104 -13.36 -0.03 -13.74
N PRO A 105 -14.44 0.21 -12.98
CA PRO A 105 -15.79 0.34 -13.54
C PRO A 105 -15.84 1.43 -14.62
N GLY A 106 -16.69 1.26 -15.62
CA GLY A 106 -16.72 2.17 -16.78
C GLY A 106 -15.54 1.95 -17.72
N LEU A 107 -14.40 2.55 -17.38
CA LEU A 107 -13.19 2.60 -18.21
C LEU A 107 -12.65 1.20 -18.56
N GLY A 108 -12.52 0.31 -17.57
CA GLY A 108 -12.01 -1.05 -17.77
C GLY A 108 -12.94 -1.92 -18.62
N TRP A 109 -14.25 -1.71 -18.53
CA TRP A 109 -15.26 -2.39 -19.35
C TRP A 109 -15.20 -1.92 -20.81
N PHE A 110 -15.10 -0.61 -21.05
CA PHE A 110 -14.85 -0.06 -22.38
C PHE A 110 -13.55 -0.65 -22.98
N MET A 111 -12.44 -0.65 -22.24
CA MET A 111 -11.15 -1.16 -22.71
C MET A 111 -11.20 -2.65 -23.10
N LEU A 112 -11.98 -3.46 -22.37
CA LEU A 112 -12.24 -4.86 -22.73
C LEU A 112 -13.04 -4.99 -24.04
N LEU A 113 -14.10 -4.20 -24.20
CA LEU A 113 -14.90 -4.18 -25.42
C LEU A 113 -14.08 -3.69 -26.63
N SER A 114 -13.22 -2.68 -26.44
CA SER A 114 -12.45 -2.04 -27.50
C SER A 114 -11.24 -2.82 -28.03
N GLY A 115 -10.97 -4.00 -27.47
CA GLY A 115 -9.83 -4.85 -27.89
C GLY A 115 -8.47 -4.39 -27.34
N THR A 116 -8.45 -3.66 -26.22
CA THR A 116 -7.21 -3.19 -25.57
C THR A 116 -6.30 -4.36 -25.18
N VAL A 117 -5.01 -4.23 -25.49
CA VAL A 117 -3.96 -5.20 -25.10
C VAL A 117 -3.49 -4.87 -23.68
N PHE A 118 -3.73 -5.77 -22.73
CA PHE A 118 -3.38 -5.57 -21.32
C PHE A 118 -2.03 -6.21 -20.97
N ILE A 119 -1.07 -5.40 -20.49
CA ILE A 119 0.26 -5.85 -20.05
C ILE A 119 0.39 -5.82 -18.52
N ASP A 120 0.96 -6.89 -17.98
CA ASP A 120 1.40 -6.97 -16.59
C ASP A 120 2.86 -6.49 -16.44
N ARG A 121 3.05 -5.19 -16.21
CA ARG A 121 4.38 -4.56 -16.08
C ARG A 121 5.14 -4.95 -14.80
N LYS A 122 4.60 -5.82 -13.94
CA LYS A 122 5.26 -6.26 -12.69
C LYS A 122 6.02 -7.59 -12.82
N ASN A 123 5.82 -8.35 -13.89
CA ASN A 123 6.46 -9.64 -14.09
C ASN A 123 6.99 -9.73 -15.53
N ASN A 124 8.32 -9.64 -15.68
CA ASN A 124 8.99 -9.58 -16.98
C ASN A 124 8.66 -10.76 -17.90
N LYS A 125 8.56 -12.00 -17.37
CA LYS A 125 8.18 -13.18 -18.16
C LYS A 125 6.76 -13.02 -18.73
N SER A 126 5.82 -12.55 -17.91
CA SER A 126 4.44 -12.30 -18.36
C SER A 126 4.30 -11.10 -19.30
N ALA A 127 5.14 -10.07 -19.14
CA ALA A 127 5.20 -8.93 -20.04
C ALA A 127 5.71 -9.34 -21.41
N ILE A 128 6.81 -10.13 -21.48
CA ILE A 128 7.33 -10.69 -22.73
C ILE A 128 6.27 -11.56 -23.42
N ALA A 129 5.65 -12.50 -22.71
CA ALA A 129 4.59 -13.35 -23.28
C ALA A 129 3.39 -12.52 -23.81
N SER A 130 2.99 -11.47 -23.09
CA SER A 130 1.93 -10.55 -23.54
C SER A 130 2.33 -9.76 -24.79
N MET A 131 3.59 -9.37 -24.91
CA MET A 131 4.14 -8.68 -26.08
C MET A 131 4.25 -9.62 -27.29
N THR A 132 4.72 -10.85 -27.10
CA THR A 132 4.74 -11.87 -28.17
C THR A 132 3.34 -12.15 -28.69
N GLN A 133 2.36 -12.33 -27.79
CA GLN A 133 0.96 -12.53 -28.18
C GLN A 133 0.39 -11.31 -28.91
N ALA A 134 0.77 -10.09 -28.51
CA ALA A 134 0.38 -8.87 -29.21
C ALA A 134 0.93 -8.83 -30.64
N GLY A 135 2.19 -9.25 -30.86
CA GLY A 135 2.82 -9.29 -32.19
C GLY A 135 2.20 -10.32 -33.12
N GLU A 136 1.81 -11.48 -32.59
CA GLU A 136 0.99 -12.45 -33.33
C GLU A 136 -0.40 -11.92 -33.66
N ASP A 137 -1.02 -11.20 -32.73
CA ASP A 137 -2.34 -10.60 -32.93
C ASP A 137 -2.30 -9.46 -33.98
N MET A 138 -1.25 -8.63 -33.98
CA MET A 138 -0.98 -7.63 -35.03
C MET A 138 -0.92 -8.30 -36.41
N LYS A 139 -0.08 -9.34 -36.57
CA LYS A 139 0.02 -10.12 -37.81
C LYS A 139 -1.29 -10.78 -38.22
N ARG A 140 -1.99 -11.47 -37.30
CA ARG A 140 -3.17 -12.29 -37.59
C ARG A 140 -4.44 -11.47 -37.82
N LYS A 141 -4.62 -10.38 -37.07
CA LYS A 141 -5.85 -9.56 -37.09
C LYS A 141 -5.69 -8.28 -37.89
N ARG A 142 -4.48 -7.97 -38.41
CA ARG A 142 -4.12 -6.70 -39.06
C ARG A 142 -4.52 -5.51 -38.19
N ILE A 143 -4.03 -5.53 -36.96
CA ILE A 143 -4.29 -4.46 -35.98
C ILE A 143 -3.05 -3.60 -35.78
N SER A 144 -3.25 -2.30 -35.90
CA SER A 144 -2.30 -1.27 -35.46
C SER A 144 -2.23 -1.22 -33.93
N LEU A 145 -1.09 -0.83 -33.37
CA LEU A 145 -0.89 -0.80 -31.91
C LEU A 145 -0.31 0.54 -31.46
N TRP A 146 -1.09 1.30 -30.69
CA TRP A 146 -0.69 2.60 -30.15
C TRP A 146 0.10 2.43 -28.84
N ILE A 147 1.35 2.95 -28.79
CA ILE A 147 2.30 2.68 -27.69
C ILE A 147 3.05 3.95 -27.27
N PHE A 148 2.97 4.24 -25.98
CA PHE A 148 3.63 5.35 -25.28
C PHE A 148 5.03 4.91 -24.76
N PRO A 149 6.16 5.27 -25.41
CA PRO A 149 7.46 4.64 -25.14
C PRO A 149 8.14 5.12 -23.85
N GLU A 150 7.87 6.33 -23.36
CA GLU A 150 8.44 6.81 -22.09
C GLU A 150 7.79 6.07 -20.91
N GLY A 151 6.46 5.90 -20.97
CA GLY A 151 5.67 5.17 -20.00
C GLY A 151 5.50 5.86 -18.64
N THR A 152 5.92 7.13 -18.53
CA THR A 152 5.75 8.08 -17.42
C THR A 152 5.50 9.47 -18.01
N ARG A 153 4.88 10.38 -17.25
CA ARG A 153 4.55 11.73 -17.75
C ARG A 153 5.69 12.71 -17.50
N HIS A 154 6.06 13.48 -18.52
CA HIS A 154 6.95 14.63 -18.41
C HIS A 154 6.11 15.92 -18.54
N LEU A 155 6.03 16.71 -17.47
CA LEU A 155 5.31 17.99 -17.42
C LEU A 155 6.33 19.12 -17.23
N SER A 156 7.03 19.46 -18.29
CA SER A 156 8.09 20.47 -18.33
C SER A 156 7.67 21.68 -19.15
N PRO A 157 8.07 22.91 -18.77
CA PRO A 157 7.97 24.06 -19.67
C PRO A 157 8.88 23.94 -20.90
N HIS A 158 9.85 23.02 -20.91
CA HIS A 158 10.75 22.76 -22.03
C HIS A 158 10.23 21.63 -22.93
N ALA A 159 10.45 21.78 -24.23
CA ALA A 159 10.05 20.83 -25.26
C ALA A 159 11.09 19.68 -25.39
N ASP A 160 11.00 18.69 -24.50
CA ASP A 160 11.94 17.55 -24.42
C ASP A 160 11.24 16.22 -24.05
N LEU A 161 11.84 15.10 -24.45
CA LEU A 161 11.32 13.73 -24.34
C LEU A 161 12.24 12.84 -23.48
N LEU A 162 11.65 12.12 -22.52
CA LEU A 162 12.37 11.16 -21.67
C LEU A 162 12.93 9.96 -22.47
N PRO A 163 13.88 9.19 -21.93
CA PRO A 163 14.39 7.97 -22.56
C PRO A 163 13.31 6.92 -22.89
N PHE A 164 13.44 6.30 -24.05
CA PHE A 164 12.42 5.42 -24.65
C PHE A 164 12.60 3.96 -24.18
N LYS A 165 11.49 3.28 -23.85
CA LYS A 165 11.51 1.86 -23.46
C LYS A 165 11.54 0.95 -24.69
N LYS A 166 12.59 0.11 -24.75
CA LYS A 166 12.92 -0.76 -25.91
C LYS A 166 11.83 -1.78 -26.29
N GLY A 167 10.90 -2.13 -25.39
CA GLY A 167 9.92 -3.19 -25.61
C GLY A 167 9.02 -3.00 -26.84
N ALA A 168 8.59 -1.76 -27.11
CA ALA A 168 7.78 -1.41 -28.28
C ALA A 168 8.53 -1.66 -29.61
N PHE A 169 9.84 -1.43 -29.60
CA PHE A 169 10.72 -1.54 -30.76
C PHE A 169 11.08 -2.99 -31.05
N TYR A 170 11.33 -3.80 -30.01
CA TYR A 170 11.42 -5.26 -30.15
C TYR A 170 10.15 -5.85 -30.78
N LEU A 171 8.97 -5.35 -30.38
CA LEU A 171 7.70 -5.80 -30.95
C LEU A 171 7.58 -5.44 -32.44
N ALA A 172 7.85 -4.19 -32.82
CA ALA A 172 7.79 -3.73 -34.20
C ALA A 172 8.77 -4.50 -35.13
N VAL A 173 9.99 -4.78 -34.65
CA VAL A 173 10.97 -5.61 -35.36
C VAL A 173 10.51 -7.08 -35.45
N GLN A 174 10.02 -7.67 -34.36
CA GLN A 174 9.49 -9.05 -34.37
C GLN A 174 8.25 -9.20 -35.27
N SER A 175 7.42 -8.17 -35.37
CA SER A 175 6.24 -8.17 -36.23
C SER A 175 6.54 -7.78 -37.68
N GLY A 176 7.70 -7.17 -37.96
CA GLY A 176 8.05 -6.62 -39.28
C GLY A 176 7.17 -5.42 -39.65
N THR A 177 6.74 -4.68 -38.64
CA THR A 177 5.73 -3.62 -38.75
C THR A 177 6.40 -2.25 -38.67
N PRO A 178 6.11 -1.31 -39.60
CA PRO A 178 6.70 0.03 -39.56
C PRO A 178 6.27 0.80 -38.29
N ILE A 179 7.15 1.70 -37.83
CA ILE A 179 6.86 2.62 -36.73
C ILE A 179 6.48 3.97 -37.34
N VAL A 180 5.36 4.56 -36.90
CA VAL A 180 4.87 5.86 -37.39
C VAL A 180 4.94 6.86 -36.25
N PRO A 181 6.00 7.70 -36.16
CA PRO A 181 6.16 8.61 -35.04
C PRO A 181 5.10 9.72 -35.08
N VAL A 182 4.40 9.93 -33.96
CA VAL A 182 3.42 11.01 -33.80
C VAL A 182 3.87 11.93 -32.68
N VAL A 183 4.02 13.22 -32.98
CA VAL A 183 4.54 14.26 -32.07
C VAL A 183 3.44 15.30 -31.84
N CYS A 184 3.25 15.74 -30.59
CA CYS A 184 2.35 16.84 -30.24
C CYS A 184 3.15 17.96 -29.61
N GLU A 185 2.84 19.21 -29.98
CA GLU A 185 3.41 20.44 -29.44
C GLU A 185 3.35 20.48 -27.90
N ASN A 186 4.34 21.16 -27.28
CA ASN A 186 4.36 21.32 -25.83
C ASN A 186 3.14 22.12 -25.32
N TYR A 187 2.15 21.37 -24.83
CA TYR A 187 0.88 21.90 -24.32
C TYR A 187 0.97 22.52 -22.93
N TYR A 188 2.15 22.70 -22.33
CA TYR A 188 2.32 23.35 -21.01
C TYR A 188 1.65 24.75 -20.96
N HIS A 189 1.60 25.44 -22.11
CA HIS A 189 0.94 26.73 -22.29
C HIS A 189 -0.61 26.67 -22.25
N ILE A 190 -1.22 25.49 -22.48
CA ILE A 190 -2.67 25.22 -22.33
C ILE A 190 -2.96 24.49 -21.02
N PHE A 191 -2.09 23.60 -20.54
CA PHE A 191 -2.30 22.85 -19.31
C PHE A 191 -0.98 22.50 -18.63
N ASN A 192 -0.78 23.00 -17.40
CA ASN A 192 0.43 22.78 -16.61
C ASN A 192 0.22 21.90 -15.36
N GLY A 193 -0.98 21.33 -15.18
CA GLY A 193 -1.34 20.48 -14.04
C GLY A 193 -1.42 21.16 -12.66
N LYS A 194 -0.86 22.36 -12.49
CA LYS A 194 -0.78 23.07 -11.20
C LYS A 194 -1.85 24.16 -11.06
N ASN A 195 -1.95 25.06 -12.04
CA ASN A 195 -2.80 26.27 -11.93
C ASN A 195 -3.38 26.80 -13.25
N HIS A 196 -3.00 26.24 -14.41
CA HIS A 196 -3.46 26.68 -15.72
C HIS A 196 -4.19 25.57 -16.51
N PHE A 197 -5.34 25.93 -17.08
CA PHE A 197 -6.15 25.12 -18.00
C PHE A 197 -6.84 26.07 -18.99
N GLY A 198 -6.13 26.43 -20.05
CA GLY A 198 -6.50 27.40 -21.08
C GLY A 198 -7.34 26.85 -22.24
N ARG A 199 -7.59 27.73 -23.21
CA ARG A 199 -8.03 27.41 -24.58
C ARG A 199 -6.83 27.56 -25.50
N GLY A 200 -6.85 26.92 -26.66
CA GLY A 200 -5.81 27.11 -27.65
C GLY A 200 -5.86 26.10 -28.79
N THR A 201 -4.92 26.27 -29.71
CA THR A 201 -4.62 25.30 -30.78
C THR A 201 -3.40 24.49 -30.35
N LEU A 202 -3.39 23.20 -30.64
CA LEU A 202 -2.22 22.34 -30.50
C LEU A 202 -1.83 21.77 -31.86
N ARG A 203 -0.56 21.95 -32.24
CA ARG A 203 0.01 21.36 -33.44
C ARG A 203 0.42 19.91 -33.19
N ILE A 204 0.18 19.06 -34.18
CA ILE A 204 0.50 17.65 -34.18
C ILE A 204 1.20 17.33 -35.49
N LYS A 205 2.36 16.69 -35.42
CA LYS A 205 3.13 16.29 -36.58
C LYS A 205 3.30 14.78 -36.61
N VAL A 206 2.81 14.16 -37.67
CA VAL A 206 3.00 12.74 -37.95
C VAL A 206 4.19 12.63 -38.90
N LEU A 207 5.22 11.91 -38.47
CA LEU A 207 6.46 11.75 -39.22
C LEU A 207 6.37 10.56 -40.20
N PRO A 208 7.20 10.55 -41.27
CA PRO A 208 7.25 9.45 -42.21
C PRO A 208 7.50 8.09 -41.51
N PRO A 209 6.90 7.00 -42.02
CA PRO A 209 7.05 5.67 -41.42
C PRO A 209 8.48 5.16 -41.46
N ILE A 210 8.97 4.66 -40.32
CA ILE A 210 10.27 4.02 -40.18
C ILE A 210 10.10 2.52 -40.45
N PRO A 211 10.66 1.95 -41.54
CA PRO A 211 10.53 0.53 -41.84
C PRO A 211 11.37 -0.31 -40.87
N THR A 212 10.83 -1.46 -40.46
CA THR A 212 11.52 -2.45 -39.60
C THR A 212 11.78 -3.79 -40.30
N THR A 213 11.30 -3.95 -41.53
CA THR A 213 11.50 -5.15 -42.36
C THR A 213 12.99 -5.42 -42.56
N GLY A 214 13.44 -6.62 -42.17
CA GLY A 214 14.86 -7.02 -42.28
C GLY A 214 15.74 -6.60 -41.09
N MET A 215 15.21 -5.85 -40.11
CA MET A 215 15.92 -5.59 -38.86
C MET A 215 15.90 -6.79 -37.92
N THR A 216 16.86 -6.83 -37.00
CA THR A 216 17.03 -7.86 -35.98
C THR A 216 16.94 -7.28 -34.57
N ALA A 217 16.95 -8.16 -33.56
CA ALA A 217 17.00 -7.76 -32.15
C ALA A 217 18.25 -6.91 -31.78
N ALA A 218 19.33 -6.97 -32.57
CA ALA A 218 20.54 -6.20 -32.37
C ALA A 218 20.41 -4.73 -32.83
N ASP A 219 19.52 -4.45 -33.78
CA ASP A 219 19.33 -3.10 -34.36
C ASP A 219 18.42 -2.21 -33.49
N VAL A 220 17.70 -2.82 -32.54
CA VAL A 220 16.72 -2.15 -31.68
C VAL A 220 17.28 -0.95 -30.87
N PRO A 221 18.49 -0.98 -30.28
CA PRO A 221 19.05 0.20 -29.60
C PRO A 221 19.20 1.41 -30.52
N ALA A 222 19.78 1.23 -31.71
CA ALA A 222 19.95 2.31 -32.68
C ALA A 222 18.61 2.80 -33.26
N LEU A 223 17.65 1.88 -33.48
CA LEU A 223 16.28 2.23 -33.87
C LEU A 223 15.59 3.09 -32.81
N VAL A 224 15.79 2.79 -31.52
CA VAL A 224 15.23 3.55 -30.39
C VAL A 224 15.78 4.98 -30.36
N GLU A 225 17.09 5.14 -30.47
CA GLU A 225 17.77 6.45 -30.47
C GLU A 225 17.35 7.27 -31.70
N LYS A 226 17.49 6.72 -32.91
CA LYS A 226 17.03 7.38 -34.15
C LYS A 226 15.56 7.81 -34.10
N THR A 227 14.67 6.99 -33.54
CA THR A 227 13.25 7.36 -33.40
C THR A 227 13.07 8.46 -32.36
N ARG A 228 13.87 8.48 -31.29
CA ARG A 228 13.82 9.56 -30.29
C ARG A 228 14.24 10.89 -30.88
N ASP A 229 15.37 10.93 -31.59
CA ASP A 229 15.96 12.18 -32.04
C ASP A 229 15.06 12.85 -33.11
N LEU A 230 14.56 12.06 -34.08
CA LEU A 230 13.54 12.52 -35.04
C LEU A 230 12.28 13.12 -34.38
N MET A 231 11.86 12.56 -33.24
CA MET A 231 10.69 13.07 -32.51
C MET A 231 11.00 14.31 -31.66
N ILE A 232 12.25 14.49 -31.22
CA ILE A 232 12.69 15.71 -30.52
C ILE A 232 12.84 16.86 -31.49
N ASP A 233 13.48 16.64 -32.64
CA ASP A 233 13.64 17.64 -33.69
C ASP A 233 12.27 18.20 -34.11
N ALA A 234 11.32 17.29 -34.40
CA ALA A 234 9.95 17.66 -34.72
C ALA A 234 9.19 18.30 -33.56
N LEU A 235 9.45 17.90 -32.31
CA LEU A 235 8.82 18.51 -31.12
C LEU A 235 9.30 19.95 -30.92
N GLN A 236 10.60 20.20 -31.11
CA GLN A 236 11.20 21.53 -31.04
C GLN A 236 10.65 22.41 -32.15
N GLU A 237 10.62 21.91 -33.40
CA GLU A 237 10.05 22.59 -34.56
C GLU A 237 8.61 23.06 -34.31
N ILE A 238 7.70 22.16 -33.92
CA ILE A 238 6.28 22.49 -33.69
C ILE A 238 6.01 23.19 -32.35
N SER A 239 7.01 23.34 -31.49
CA SER A 239 6.90 24.11 -30.23
C SER A 239 7.56 25.49 -30.32
N MET A 240 8.17 25.85 -31.45
CA MET A 240 8.64 27.22 -31.67
C MET A 240 7.45 28.18 -31.92
N PRO A 241 7.50 29.42 -31.39
CA PRO A 241 6.49 30.43 -31.68
C PRO A 241 6.58 30.88 -33.15
N SER A 242 5.44 30.93 -33.83
CA SER A 242 5.35 31.36 -35.23
C SER A 242 5.89 32.80 -35.43
N PRO A 243 6.52 33.10 -36.57
CA PRO A 243 7.00 34.45 -36.86
C PRO A 243 5.82 35.46 -36.94
N PRO A 244 6.05 36.75 -36.59
CA PRO A 244 4.99 37.74 -36.49
C PRO A 244 4.41 38.10 -37.87
N GLY A 245 3.30 37.47 -38.25
CA GLY A 245 2.80 37.53 -39.63
C GLY A 245 1.31 37.25 -39.84
N SER A 246 0.43 37.54 -38.87
CA SER A 246 -1.02 37.74 -39.13
C SER A 246 -1.74 38.22 -37.86
N GLN A 247 -1.94 39.53 -37.74
CA GLN A 247 -2.78 40.09 -36.69
C GLN A 247 -4.27 39.99 -37.06
N ALA A 248 -5.09 39.60 -36.09
CA ALA A 248 -6.46 40.08 -35.96
C ALA A 248 -6.50 41.07 -34.77
N PRO A 249 -7.31 42.13 -34.80
CA PRO A 249 -7.09 43.30 -33.96
C PRO A 249 -7.39 43.06 -32.47
N SER A 250 -6.47 43.51 -31.62
CA SER A 250 -6.64 43.61 -30.18
C SER A 250 -7.60 44.75 -29.79
N PRO A 251 -8.55 44.54 -28.86
CA PRO A 251 -9.29 45.64 -28.25
C PRO A 251 -8.38 46.53 -27.39
N THR A 252 -8.65 47.84 -27.42
CA THR A 252 -7.88 48.92 -26.79
C THR A 252 -7.74 48.76 -25.27
N PRO A 253 -6.57 49.08 -24.67
CA PRO A 253 -6.44 49.13 -23.21
C PRO A 253 -7.14 50.37 -22.63
N LEU A 254 -7.91 50.17 -21.55
CA LEU A 254 -8.43 51.27 -20.73
C LEU A 254 -7.41 51.67 -19.67
N LEU A 255 -7.16 52.98 -19.59
CA LEU A 255 -6.31 53.61 -18.58
C LEU A 255 -6.89 53.48 -17.17
N GLN A 256 -6.03 53.16 -16.21
CA GLN A 256 -6.03 53.69 -14.83
C GLN A 256 -4.60 53.48 -14.26
N ALA A 257 -3.73 54.49 -14.37
CA ALA A 257 -3.62 55.65 -13.49
C ALA A 257 -2.76 55.35 -12.25
N GLU A 258 -1.48 55.72 -12.34
CA GLU A 258 -0.54 55.73 -11.23
C GLU A 258 -0.94 56.76 -10.16
N ARG A 259 -0.73 56.42 -8.89
CA ARG A 259 -0.32 57.38 -7.85
C ARG A 259 0.64 56.72 -6.89
N GLY A 260 1.93 56.99 -7.09
CA GLY A 260 2.92 56.85 -6.03
C GLY A 260 2.98 58.14 -5.21
N THR A 261 3.09 58.01 -3.89
CA THR A 261 3.72 58.99 -3.00
C THR A 261 4.34 58.20 -1.85
N GLY A 262 5.65 58.32 -1.64
CA GLY A 262 6.36 57.64 -0.55
C GLY A 262 6.69 58.57 0.60
N TYR A 263 7.18 58.00 1.71
CA TYR A 263 8.14 58.68 2.57
C TYR A 263 9.07 57.68 3.28
N GLN A 264 10.11 58.20 3.92
CA GLN A 264 11.32 57.47 4.32
C GLN A 264 11.26 56.84 5.71
N SER A 265 12.15 55.86 5.91
CA SER A 265 12.97 55.63 7.12
C SER A 265 12.30 55.59 8.51
N THR A 266 12.41 54.44 9.17
CA THR A 266 13.05 54.34 10.50
C THR A 266 13.54 52.92 10.74
N ALA A 267 14.59 52.78 11.55
CA ALA A 267 15.15 51.48 11.92
C ALA A 267 14.76 51.10 13.36
N SER A 268 14.32 49.87 13.53
CA SER A 268 14.32 49.08 14.78
C SER A 268 14.21 47.62 14.36
N SER A 269 15.27 46.81 14.47
CA SER A 269 15.53 46.01 15.67
C SER A 269 14.27 45.31 16.18
N ASP A 270 14.10 44.03 15.81
CA ASP A 270 13.77 42.95 16.75
C ASP A 270 13.95 41.60 16.05
N GLU A 271 15.08 40.95 16.35
CA GLU A 271 15.31 39.54 16.02
C GLU A 271 14.51 38.67 16.99
N ALA A 272 13.45 38.01 16.51
CA ALA A 272 12.74 37.00 17.28
C ALA A 272 13.48 35.65 17.20
N VAL A 273 14.62 35.57 17.89
CA VAL A 273 15.30 34.30 18.19
C VAL A 273 14.37 33.44 19.06
N VAL A 274 13.89 32.31 18.54
CA VAL A 274 13.17 31.32 19.36
C VAL A 274 14.20 30.42 20.05
N GLU A 275 14.82 30.98 21.09
CA GLU A 275 15.76 30.25 21.93
C GLU A 275 15.03 29.29 22.89
N ALA A 276 15.59 28.10 23.07
CA ALA A 276 15.01 27.08 23.93
C ALA A 276 15.34 27.36 25.40
N THR A 277 14.41 27.98 26.14
CA THR A 277 14.56 28.15 27.59
C THR A 277 14.36 26.81 28.31
N ILE A 278 15.47 26.17 28.68
CA ILE A 278 15.48 25.01 29.58
C ILE A 278 15.11 25.47 30.99
N GLY A 279 13.82 25.44 31.30
CA GLY A 279 13.30 25.63 32.65
C GLY A 279 13.57 24.39 33.51
N GLY A 280 14.63 24.44 34.31
CA GLY A 280 15.00 23.35 35.21
C GLY A 280 14.02 23.18 36.36
N HIS A 281 13.22 22.11 36.34
CA HIS A 281 12.64 21.52 37.54
C HIS A 281 12.96 20.03 37.61
N GLU A 282 13.81 19.66 38.58
CA GLU A 282 14.04 18.27 38.96
C GLU A 282 12.74 17.65 39.49
N ILE A 283 12.02 16.91 38.65
CA ILE A 283 10.98 16.00 39.13
C ILE A 283 11.68 14.78 39.73
N ARG A 284 12.07 14.94 41.00
CA ARG A 284 12.61 13.88 41.86
C ARG A 284 11.59 12.74 41.93
N ARG A 285 11.82 11.66 41.15
CA ARG A 285 11.03 10.43 41.26
C ARG A 285 11.35 9.73 42.58
N SER A 286 10.60 10.05 43.64
CA SER A 286 10.50 9.21 44.81
C SER A 286 9.75 7.93 44.44
N VAL A 287 10.49 6.87 44.14
CA VAL A 287 9.94 5.51 44.10
C VAL A 287 9.72 5.07 45.55
N SER A 288 8.51 5.26 46.07
CA SER A 288 8.07 4.59 47.30
C SER A 288 7.87 3.11 46.98
N VAL A 289 8.84 2.29 47.38
CA VAL A 289 8.75 0.83 47.32
C VAL A 289 7.85 0.36 48.46
N ASP A 290 6.55 0.52 48.29
CA ASP A 290 5.57 -0.11 49.18
C ASP A 290 5.45 -1.58 48.81
N GLY A 291 6.10 -2.42 49.60
CA GLY A 291 6.05 -3.87 49.48
C GLY A 291 4.67 -4.42 49.82
N ALA A 292 3.80 -4.51 48.83
CA ALA A 292 2.57 -5.31 48.89
C ALA A 292 2.79 -6.65 48.17
N GLY A 293 2.51 -7.75 48.86
CA GLY A 293 2.95 -9.08 48.44
C GLY A 293 2.32 -9.63 47.16
N LEU A 294 2.99 -10.63 46.58
CA LEU A 294 2.50 -11.47 45.49
C LEU A 294 1.22 -12.21 45.91
N GLY A 295 0.06 -11.62 45.64
CA GLY A 295 -1.23 -12.25 45.96
C GLY A 295 -2.45 -11.50 45.41
N GLY A 296 -3.18 -12.15 44.50
CA GLY A 296 -4.54 -11.74 44.11
C GLY A 296 -4.62 -10.71 42.97
N GLY A 297 -4.39 -11.15 41.73
CA GLY A 297 -4.76 -10.36 40.55
C GLY A 297 -6.28 -10.10 40.53
N LYS A 298 -6.68 -8.82 40.45
CA LYS A 298 -8.08 -8.44 40.25
C LYS A 298 -8.59 -9.07 38.95
N LYS A 299 -9.67 -9.86 39.02
CA LYS A 299 -10.33 -10.38 37.82
C LYS A 299 -10.94 -9.21 37.04
N GLY A 300 -10.32 -8.84 35.91
CA GLY A 300 -10.82 -7.82 34.99
C GLY A 300 -12.18 -8.19 34.39
N LYS A 301 -12.85 -7.21 33.77
CA LYS A 301 -14.09 -7.46 33.03
C LYS A 301 -13.77 -8.31 31.81
N LYS A 302 -14.55 -9.37 31.60
CA LYS A 302 -14.45 -10.19 30.40
C LYS A 302 -15.28 -9.57 29.28
N TYR A 303 -14.74 -9.59 28.07
CA TYR A 303 -15.33 -9.01 26.87
C TYR A 303 -15.36 -10.03 25.75
N THR A 304 -16.34 -9.91 24.87
CA THR A 304 -16.38 -10.57 23.58
C THR A 304 -15.99 -9.56 22.49
N ILE A 305 -14.89 -9.84 21.82
CA ILE A 305 -14.20 -8.92 20.92
C ILE A 305 -14.21 -9.49 19.49
N ALA A 306 -14.66 -8.69 18.53
CA ALA A 306 -14.53 -8.99 17.11
C ALA A 306 -13.39 -8.15 16.50
N MET A 307 -12.26 -8.81 16.22
CA MET A 307 -11.17 -8.22 15.44
C MET A 307 -11.59 -8.18 13.96
N VAL A 308 -11.54 -7.03 13.30
CA VAL A 308 -11.96 -6.88 11.90
C VAL A 308 -10.84 -6.28 11.05
N SER A 309 -10.45 -6.99 10.00
CA SER A 309 -9.51 -6.49 8.98
C SER A 309 -9.60 -7.29 7.70
N ASP A 310 -9.27 -6.66 6.57
CA ASP A 310 -8.95 -7.34 5.31
C ASP A 310 -7.61 -8.10 5.41
N PHE A 311 -6.73 -7.70 6.34
CA PHE A 311 -5.39 -8.28 6.49
C PHE A 311 -5.41 -9.33 7.59
N PHE A 312 -5.52 -10.61 7.20
CA PHE A 312 -5.39 -11.73 8.14
C PHE A 312 -4.82 -13.01 7.49
N LEU A 313 -4.54 -14.02 8.32
CA LEU A 313 -3.98 -15.31 7.90
C LEU A 313 -4.90 -16.02 6.88
N PRO A 314 -4.37 -16.56 5.77
CA PRO A 314 -3.02 -17.11 5.61
C PRO A 314 -1.98 -16.15 5.02
N VAL A 315 -2.36 -14.93 4.64
CA VAL A 315 -1.38 -13.92 4.23
C VAL A 315 -0.56 -13.57 5.46
N ILE A 316 0.77 -13.52 5.32
CA ILE A 316 1.68 -13.22 6.43
C ILE A 316 2.27 -11.84 6.24
N GLY A 317 2.11 -11.02 7.28
CA GLY A 317 2.63 -9.67 7.39
C GLY A 317 2.51 -9.19 8.84
N GLY A 318 2.96 -7.95 9.09
CA GLY A 318 3.00 -7.40 10.44
C GLY A 318 1.63 -7.18 11.07
N VAL A 319 0.62 -6.81 10.27
CA VAL A 319 -0.76 -6.57 10.76
C VAL A 319 -1.43 -7.90 11.09
N GLU A 320 -1.26 -8.88 10.22
CA GLU A 320 -1.80 -10.24 10.34
C GLU A 320 -1.22 -10.95 11.57
N GLY A 321 0.10 -10.86 11.77
CA GLY A 321 0.80 -11.36 12.95
C GLY A 321 0.41 -10.64 14.23
N HIS A 322 0.20 -9.31 14.18
CA HIS A 322 -0.28 -8.53 15.32
C HIS A 322 -1.70 -8.96 15.75
N ILE A 323 -2.66 -9.01 14.83
CA ILE A 323 -4.06 -9.39 15.15
C ILE A 323 -4.10 -10.80 15.76
N TYR A 324 -3.33 -11.74 15.19
CA TYR A 324 -3.25 -13.10 15.70
C TYR A 324 -2.67 -13.14 17.13
N SER A 325 -1.53 -12.49 17.36
CA SER A 325 -0.83 -12.54 18.64
C SER A 325 -1.58 -11.80 19.75
N LEU A 326 -2.12 -10.61 19.45
CA LEU A 326 -3.00 -9.86 20.35
C LEU A 326 -4.28 -10.65 20.67
N GLY A 327 -4.91 -11.27 19.67
CA GLY A 327 -6.11 -12.09 19.87
C GLY A 327 -5.86 -13.30 20.77
N VAL A 328 -4.75 -14.01 20.58
CA VAL A 328 -4.35 -15.13 21.45
C VAL A 328 -4.06 -14.66 22.88
N GLU A 329 -3.40 -13.52 23.07
CA GLU A 329 -3.07 -13.02 24.41
C GLU A 329 -4.32 -12.50 25.16
N LEU A 330 -5.23 -11.81 24.47
CA LEU A 330 -6.54 -11.44 25.03
C LEU A 330 -7.36 -12.68 25.41
N MET A 331 -7.29 -13.77 24.63
CA MET A 331 -7.90 -15.05 25.01
C MET A 331 -7.26 -15.66 26.27
N ARG A 332 -5.94 -15.58 26.45
CA ARG A 332 -5.26 -16.02 27.70
C ARG A 332 -5.69 -15.20 28.92
N ARG A 333 -5.93 -13.89 28.73
CA ARG A 333 -6.49 -13.01 29.78
C ARG A 333 -7.99 -13.28 30.06
N GLY A 334 -8.63 -14.15 29.26
CA GLY A 334 -9.97 -14.66 29.49
C GLY A 334 -11.09 -13.90 28.75
N HIS A 335 -10.74 -13.04 27.80
CA HIS A 335 -11.69 -12.49 26.83
C HIS A 335 -12.04 -13.54 25.76
N ARG A 336 -13.20 -13.39 25.12
CA ARG A 336 -13.54 -14.16 23.92
C ARG A 336 -13.15 -13.33 22.71
N VAL A 337 -12.38 -13.91 21.78
CA VAL A 337 -11.95 -13.20 20.56
C VAL A 337 -12.40 -13.98 19.33
N ILE A 338 -12.98 -13.25 18.37
CA ILE A 338 -13.20 -13.72 17.01
C ILE A 338 -12.47 -12.80 16.02
N VAL A 339 -12.27 -13.28 14.80
CA VAL A 339 -11.74 -12.48 13.68
C VAL A 339 -12.74 -12.49 12.52
N ILE A 340 -12.95 -11.34 11.87
CA ILE A 340 -13.73 -11.19 10.65
C ILE A 340 -12.80 -10.65 9.55
N THR A 341 -12.71 -11.40 8.45
CA THR A 341 -11.87 -11.07 7.29
C THR A 341 -12.57 -11.51 5.98
N HIS A 342 -11.98 -11.20 4.83
CA HIS A 342 -12.45 -11.65 3.52
C HIS A 342 -12.03 -13.10 3.20
N HIS A 343 -12.44 -13.58 2.04
CA HIS A 343 -12.14 -14.94 1.56
C HIS A 343 -10.68 -15.01 1.07
N HIS A 344 -9.94 -16.00 1.57
CA HIS A 344 -8.61 -16.34 1.08
C HIS A 344 -8.64 -17.76 0.48
N PRO A 345 -8.76 -17.93 -0.86
CA PRO A 345 -8.96 -19.24 -1.48
C PRO A 345 -8.00 -20.31 -0.95
N PRO A 346 -8.48 -21.48 -0.46
CA PRO A 346 -9.87 -21.99 -0.46
C PRO A 346 -10.67 -21.75 0.84
N ARG A 347 -10.25 -20.82 1.71
CA ARG A 347 -10.87 -20.54 3.03
C ARG A 347 -12.09 -19.62 2.91
N VAL A 348 -13.28 -20.22 2.91
CA VAL A 348 -14.59 -19.53 3.02
C VAL A 348 -15.33 -20.00 4.27
N GLY A 349 -16.10 -19.11 4.88
CA GLY A 349 -16.94 -19.39 6.05
C GLY A 349 -16.12 -19.45 7.34
N ILE A 350 -16.61 -20.22 8.30
CA ILE A 350 -16.01 -20.28 9.64
C ILE A 350 -14.82 -21.25 9.65
N ARG A 351 -13.71 -20.83 10.25
CA ARG A 351 -12.53 -21.65 10.56
C ARG A 351 -12.10 -21.40 12.00
N HIS A 352 -11.46 -22.35 12.63
CA HIS A 352 -10.88 -22.20 13.96
C HIS A 352 -9.36 -22.26 13.82
N LEU A 353 -8.65 -21.25 14.30
CA LEU A 353 -7.20 -21.21 14.42
C LEU A 353 -6.83 -21.39 15.89
N ALA A 354 -5.78 -22.17 16.17
CA ALA A 354 -5.42 -22.57 17.54
C ALA A 354 -6.62 -23.21 18.31
N PRO A 355 -6.45 -23.55 19.60
CA PRO A 355 -7.58 -23.90 20.46
C PRO A 355 -8.43 -22.64 20.79
N GLY A 356 -9.34 -22.28 19.88
CA GLY A 356 -10.47 -21.37 20.18
C GLY A 356 -10.59 -20.07 19.38
N LEU A 357 -9.60 -19.63 18.59
CA LEU A 357 -9.73 -18.38 17.81
C LEU A 357 -10.61 -18.63 16.58
N LYS A 358 -11.86 -18.18 16.65
CA LYS A 358 -12.85 -18.34 15.57
C LYS A 358 -12.67 -17.26 14.51
N VAL A 359 -12.63 -17.65 13.24
CA VAL A 359 -12.34 -16.77 12.09
C VAL A 359 -13.44 -16.90 11.04
N TYR A 360 -14.13 -15.80 10.78
CA TYR A 360 -15.13 -15.64 9.73
C TYR A 360 -14.46 -15.14 8.44
N HIS A 361 -14.42 -15.98 7.41
CA HIS A 361 -13.97 -15.63 6.07
C HIS A 361 -15.17 -15.32 5.19
N LEU A 362 -15.48 -14.03 5.01
CA LEU A 362 -16.62 -13.55 4.25
C LEU A 362 -16.38 -13.69 2.73
N PRO A 363 -17.40 -13.91 1.90
CA PRO A 363 -17.24 -14.26 0.47
C PRO A 363 -16.80 -13.09 -0.44
N TYR A 364 -16.14 -12.06 0.08
CA TYR A 364 -15.59 -10.95 -0.70
C TYR A 364 -14.22 -11.32 -1.28
N THR A 365 -13.97 -10.87 -2.51
CA THR A 365 -12.69 -11.08 -3.21
C THR A 365 -11.86 -9.79 -3.13
N PRO A 366 -10.59 -9.83 -2.70
CA PRO A 366 -9.73 -8.66 -2.67
C PRO A 366 -9.39 -8.19 -4.08
N ILE A 367 -9.23 -6.88 -4.27
CA ILE A 367 -9.06 -6.25 -5.59
C ILE A 367 -7.68 -5.60 -5.76
N ALA A 368 -7.09 -5.07 -4.68
CA ALA A 368 -5.74 -4.55 -4.69
C ALA A 368 -5.06 -4.78 -3.34
N SER A 369 -3.80 -5.22 -3.35
CA SER A 369 -2.95 -5.35 -2.13
C SER A 369 -3.59 -6.15 -0.98
N ASN A 370 -4.44 -7.14 -1.29
CA ASN A 370 -5.23 -7.90 -0.30
C ASN A 370 -6.21 -7.04 0.52
N ALA A 371 -6.76 -5.98 -0.07
CA ALA A 371 -7.93 -5.26 0.43
C ALA A 371 -9.13 -5.46 -0.51
N THR A 372 -10.33 -5.53 0.06
CA THR A 372 -11.60 -5.51 -0.68
C THR A 372 -11.93 -4.11 -1.21
N LEU A 373 -12.99 -3.98 -2.00
CA LEU A 373 -13.64 -2.67 -2.21
C LEU A 373 -14.62 -2.41 -1.07
N PRO A 374 -15.00 -1.15 -0.80
CA PRO A 374 -16.06 -0.85 0.15
C PRO A 374 -17.38 -1.55 -0.24
N ASN A 375 -17.95 -2.33 0.70
CA ASN A 375 -19.10 -3.19 0.48
C ASN A 375 -20.40 -2.57 1.03
N PHE A 376 -20.31 -1.82 2.14
CA PHE A 376 -21.38 -1.15 2.87
C PHE A 376 -22.62 -2.06 3.05
N PHE A 377 -23.64 -1.88 2.20
CA PHE A 377 -24.86 -2.68 2.13
C PHE A 377 -24.62 -4.19 2.01
N LEU A 378 -23.57 -4.63 1.31
CA LEU A 378 -23.29 -6.07 1.16
C LEU A 378 -22.66 -6.68 2.41
N PHE A 379 -22.03 -5.87 3.28
CA PHE A 379 -21.38 -6.31 4.52
C PHE A 379 -22.31 -6.26 5.73
N LEU A 380 -23.19 -5.26 5.82
CA LEU A 380 -24.10 -5.08 6.95
C LEU A 380 -24.91 -6.35 7.35
N PRO A 381 -25.45 -7.19 6.42
CA PRO A 381 -26.17 -8.41 6.79
C PRO A 381 -25.29 -9.46 7.46
N TYR A 382 -24.06 -9.66 6.94
CA TYR A 382 -23.08 -10.57 7.53
C TYR A 382 -22.61 -10.05 8.89
N PHE A 383 -22.29 -8.75 8.96
CA PHE A 383 -21.89 -8.09 10.19
C PHE A 383 -22.97 -8.22 11.27
N ARG A 384 -24.21 -7.81 10.99
CA ARG A 384 -25.38 -7.98 11.89
C ARG A 384 -25.48 -9.40 12.44
N THR A 385 -25.45 -10.39 11.54
CA THR A 385 -25.60 -11.80 11.91
C THR A 385 -24.47 -12.25 12.85
N ILE A 386 -23.22 -11.87 12.58
CA ILE A 386 -22.06 -12.23 13.40
C ILE A 386 -22.10 -11.52 14.76
N ILE A 387 -22.35 -10.21 14.77
CA ILE A 387 -22.38 -9.40 16.00
C ILE A 387 -23.43 -9.93 16.98
N LEU A 388 -24.65 -10.21 16.51
CA LEU A 388 -25.75 -10.71 17.33
C LEU A 388 -25.53 -12.17 17.78
N ARG A 389 -25.12 -13.06 16.86
CA ARG A 389 -24.85 -14.48 17.16
C ARG A 389 -23.74 -14.66 18.18
N GLU A 390 -22.68 -13.88 18.07
CA GLU A 390 -21.49 -14.02 18.91
C GLU A 390 -21.59 -13.22 20.21
N LYS A 391 -22.56 -12.31 20.35
CA LYS A 391 -22.72 -11.37 21.48
C LYS A 391 -21.50 -10.48 21.67
N ILE A 392 -21.13 -9.75 20.62
CA ILE A 392 -19.93 -8.90 20.61
C ILE A 392 -20.17 -7.63 21.45
N ASP A 393 -19.29 -7.38 22.42
CA ASP A 393 -19.26 -6.16 23.23
C ASP A 393 -18.41 -5.06 22.56
N ILE A 394 -17.35 -5.47 21.85
CA ILE A 394 -16.35 -4.58 21.24
C ILE A 394 -15.98 -5.06 19.84
N VAL A 395 -16.02 -4.16 18.87
CA VAL A 395 -15.47 -4.35 17.53
C VAL A 395 -14.16 -3.59 17.44
N HIS A 396 -13.08 -4.31 17.12
CA HIS A 396 -11.73 -3.77 17.00
C HIS A 396 -11.27 -3.81 15.54
N GLY A 397 -11.30 -2.67 14.85
CA GLY A 397 -10.86 -2.53 13.46
C GLY A 397 -9.34 -2.37 13.36
N HIS A 398 -8.70 -2.98 12.36
CA HIS A 398 -7.25 -2.87 12.14
C HIS A 398 -6.88 -2.40 10.73
N GLY A 399 -6.13 -1.29 10.68
CA GLY A 399 -5.37 -0.82 9.51
C GLY A 399 -6.11 0.15 8.58
N SER A 400 -5.52 1.33 8.35
CA SER A 400 -6.00 2.44 7.50
C SER A 400 -6.41 2.12 6.04
N LEU A 401 -6.17 0.92 5.54
CA LEU A 401 -6.55 0.49 4.18
C LEU A 401 -7.52 -0.70 4.17
N SER A 402 -8.04 -1.11 5.32
CA SER A 402 -9.06 -2.14 5.40
C SER A 402 -10.46 -1.52 5.29
N SER A 403 -11.13 -1.78 4.16
CA SER A 403 -12.55 -1.45 3.96
C SER A 403 -13.43 -2.15 4.99
N LEU A 404 -13.17 -3.44 5.28
CA LEU A 404 -13.93 -4.19 6.28
C LEU A 404 -13.77 -3.58 7.68
N ALA A 405 -12.58 -3.14 8.07
CA ALA A 405 -12.37 -2.45 9.34
C ALA A 405 -13.11 -1.11 9.39
N HIS A 406 -13.03 -0.31 8.33
CA HIS A 406 -13.71 0.99 8.27
C HIS A 406 -15.24 0.86 8.32
N GLU A 407 -15.81 -0.08 7.56
CA GLU A 407 -17.26 -0.36 7.57
C GLU A 407 -17.69 -0.91 8.94
N ALA A 408 -16.88 -1.74 9.58
CA ALA A 408 -17.16 -2.24 10.93
C ALA A 408 -17.15 -1.12 11.99
N MET A 409 -16.29 -0.10 11.87
CA MET A 409 -16.35 1.10 12.72
C MET A 409 -17.62 1.93 12.48
N ILE A 410 -18.13 1.94 11.24
CA ILE A 410 -19.37 2.62 10.85
C ILE A 410 -20.61 1.86 11.37
N HIS A 411 -20.60 0.52 11.27
CA HIS A 411 -21.73 -0.33 11.63
C HIS A 411 -21.84 -0.63 13.14
N ALA A 412 -20.73 -0.83 13.86
CA ALA A 412 -20.77 -1.23 15.28
C ALA A 412 -21.66 -0.34 16.17
N PRO A 413 -21.62 1.01 16.07
CA PRO A 413 -22.51 1.87 16.86
C PRO A 413 -24.00 1.60 16.62
N MET A 414 -24.41 1.14 15.44
CA MET A 414 -25.83 0.84 15.12
C MET A 414 -26.40 -0.29 15.98
N PHE A 415 -25.53 -1.13 16.57
CA PHE A 415 -25.89 -2.25 17.42
C PHE A 415 -25.63 -2.00 18.91
N GLY A 416 -25.23 -0.77 19.31
CA GLY A 416 -24.80 -0.46 20.68
C GLY A 416 -23.39 -0.99 21.02
N VAL A 417 -22.67 -1.52 20.04
CA VAL A 417 -21.37 -2.18 20.21
C VAL A 417 -20.24 -1.16 20.11
N ARG A 418 -19.25 -1.25 21.00
CA ARG A 418 -18.17 -0.25 21.07
C ARG A 418 -17.16 -0.44 19.97
N ALA A 419 -16.73 0.67 19.36
CA ALA A 419 -15.82 0.67 18.23
C ALA A 419 -14.43 1.15 18.67
N VAL A 420 -13.41 0.31 18.50
CA VAL A 420 -12.00 0.66 18.72
C VAL A 420 -11.23 0.41 17.44
N PHE A 421 -10.23 1.24 17.13
CA PHE A 421 -9.43 1.10 15.91
C PHE A 421 -7.93 1.14 16.19
N THR A 422 -7.15 0.21 15.62
CA THR A 422 -5.67 0.32 15.60
C THR A 422 -5.16 0.73 14.22
N ASP A 423 -4.49 1.89 14.14
CA ASP A 423 -3.76 2.28 12.93
C ASP A 423 -2.33 1.73 12.92
N HIS A 424 -2.01 1.04 11.82
CA HIS A 424 -0.72 0.38 11.56
C HIS A 424 0.11 1.10 10.48
N SER A 425 -0.33 2.29 10.04
CA SER A 425 0.19 2.95 8.84
C SER A 425 0.48 4.42 9.05
N LEU A 426 1.57 4.89 8.44
CA LEU A 426 1.80 6.31 8.17
C LEU A 426 1.46 6.60 6.71
N PHE A 427 0.66 7.65 6.49
CA PHE A 427 0.36 8.16 5.15
C PHE A 427 0.63 9.66 5.06
N GLY A 428 1.06 10.10 3.87
CA GLY A 428 1.23 11.50 3.54
C GLY A 428 -0.08 12.20 3.18
N PHE A 429 -0.02 13.52 3.05
CA PHE A 429 -1.15 14.39 2.71
C PHE A 429 -1.15 14.86 1.24
N ALA A 430 -0.10 14.56 0.48
CA ALA A 430 0.28 15.30 -0.72
C ALA A 430 -0.39 14.87 -2.03
N ASP A 431 -0.95 13.65 -2.12
CA ASP A 431 -1.56 13.13 -3.36
C ASP A 431 -3.08 12.97 -3.25
N ALA A 432 -3.76 13.00 -4.40
CA ALA A 432 -5.23 12.94 -4.45
C ALA A 432 -5.81 11.64 -3.87
N VAL A 433 -5.04 10.55 -3.92
CA VAL A 433 -5.41 9.27 -3.29
C VAL A 433 -5.32 9.38 -1.77
N GLY A 434 -4.22 9.92 -1.23
CA GLY A 434 -4.08 10.22 0.19
C GLY A 434 -5.18 11.14 0.72
N VAL A 435 -5.54 12.21 0.00
CA VAL A 435 -6.65 13.10 0.37
C VAL A 435 -7.99 12.34 0.46
N LEU A 436 -8.29 11.46 -0.49
CA LEU A 436 -9.50 10.63 -0.45
C LEU A 436 -9.45 9.61 0.70
N THR A 437 -8.34 8.90 0.87
CA THR A 437 -8.15 7.92 1.95
C THR A 437 -8.28 8.57 3.33
N ASN A 438 -7.71 9.75 3.53
CA ASN A 438 -7.80 10.49 4.80
C ASN A 438 -9.25 10.95 5.08
N LYS A 439 -10.01 11.38 4.07
CA LYS A 439 -11.44 11.69 4.24
C LYS A 439 -12.25 10.45 4.62
N LEU A 440 -12.04 9.31 3.95
CA LEU A 440 -12.72 8.06 4.28
C LEU A 440 -12.39 7.60 5.70
N LEU A 441 -11.12 7.71 6.13
CA LEU A 441 -10.69 7.41 7.49
C LEU A 441 -11.34 8.36 8.51
N ALA A 442 -11.36 9.67 8.25
CA ALA A 442 -12.02 10.66 9.10
C ALA A 442 -13.54 10.40 9.22
N GLY A 443 -14.17 9.90 8.16
CA GLY A 443 -15.56 9.45 8.17
C GLY A 443 -15.77 8.22 9.06
N ALA A 444 -14.98 7.16 8.85
CA ALA A 444 -15.08 5.91 9.57
C ALA A 444 -14.75 6.05 11.08
N LEU A 445 -13.76 6.87 11.43
CA LEU A 445 -13.32 7.05 12.81
C LEU A 445 -14.09 8.14 13.58
N ARG A 446 -15.03 8.87 12.97
CA ARG A 446 -15.71 10.02 13.62
C ARG A 446 -16.47 9.66 14.90
N ASN A 447 -17.00 8.44 14.96
CA ASN A 447 -17.91 7.97 16.02
C ASN A 447 -17.33 6.85 16.90
N VAL A 448 -16.05 6.48 16.73
CA VAL A 448 -15.41 5.45 17.56
C VAL A 448 -15.25 5.87 19.03
N ASP A 449 -14.98 4.89 19.89
CA ASP A 449 -14.85 5.03 21.33
C ASP A 449 -13.39 4.91 21.82
N GLY A 450 -12.47 4.53 20.93
CA GLY A 450 -11.02 4.58 21.18
C GLY A 450 -10.20 4.34 19.92
N VAL A 451 -8.99 4.91 19.87
CA VAL A 451 -8.01 4.64 18.81
C VAL A 451 -6.66 4.29 19.42
N ILE A 452 -5.95 3.35 18.81
CA ILE A 452 -4.62 2.90 19.17
C ILE A 452 -3.68 3.18 17.99
N CYS A 453 -2.54 3.79 18.27
CA CYS A 453 -1.47 3.98 17.29
C CYS A 453 -0.20 3.29 17.78
N VAL A 454 0.58 2.72 16.84
CA VAL A 454 1.79 1.95 17.17
C VAL A 454 3.01 2.79 17.56
N SER A 455 2.93 4.12 17.42
CA SER A 455 3.97 5.08 17.81
C SER A 455 3.34 6.47 18.08
N ASN A 456 4.07 7.38 18.73
CA ASN A 456 3.66 8.78 18.93
C ASN A 456 3.59 9.53 17.59
N THR A 457 4.56 9.37 16.69
CA THR A 457 4.46 9.91 15.31
C THR A 457 3.24 9.33 14.57
N GLY A 458 2.92 8.05 14.81
CA GLY A 458 1.67 7.43 14.34
C GLY A 458 0.41 8.12 14.88
N ARG A 459 0.39 8.45 16.19
CA ARG A 459 -0.71 9.18 16.84
C ARG A 459 -0.90 10.57 16.25
N GLU A 460 0.17 11.35 16.11
CA GLU A 460 0.12 12.68 15.48
C GLU A 460 -0.42 12.62 14.05
N ASN A 461 0.11 11.69 13.23
CA ASN A 461 -0.34 11.49 11.86
C ASN A 461 -1.83 11.10 11.79
N THR A 462 -2.27 10.17 12.65
CA THR A 462 -3.66 9.67 12.67
C THR A 462 -4.64 10.73 13.19
N VAL A 463 -4.28 11.47 14.26
CA VAL A 463 -5.07 12.59 14.80
C VAL A 463 -5.34 13.62 13.71
N LEU A 464 -4.31 14.03 12.95
CA LEU A 464 -4.45 15.00 11.86
C LEU A 464 -5.25 14.46 10.67
N ARG A 465 -4.97 13.21 10.23
CA ARG A 465 -5.62 12.60 9.06
C ARG A 465 -7.11 12.30 9.29
N ALA A 466 -7.45 11.82 10.48
CA ALA A 466 -8.81 11.45 10.86
C ALA A 466 -9.58 12.54 11.61
N GLN A 467 -8.92 13.68 11.92
CA GLN A 467 -9.49 14.82 12.66
C GLN A 467 -10.09 14.39 14.02
N LEU A 468 -9.30 13.67 14.81
CA LEU A 468 -9.72 13.08 16.09
C LEU A 468 -9.26 13.93 17.28
N GLU A 469 -9.99 13.84 18.39
CA GLU A 469 -9.54 14.40 19.67
C GLU A 469 -8.31 13.62 20.19
N PRO A 470 -7.20 14.30 20.56
CA PRO A 470 -5.98 13.61 20.99
C PRO A 470 -6.16 12.69 22.21
N GLU A 471 -7.16 12.92 23.05
CA GLU A 471 -7.49 12.14 24.25
C GLU A 471 -8.09 10.76 23.94
N LEU A 472 -8.71 10.62 22.75
CA LEU A 472 -9.27 9.37 22.23
C LEU A 472 -8.18 8.41 21.75
N VAL A 473 -6.98 8.93 21.46
CA VAL A 473 -5.89 8.21 20.80
C VAL A 473 -4.81 7.82 21.80
N SER A 474 -4.62 6.52 22.01
CA SER A 474 -3.58 5.93 22.84
C SER A 474 -2.40 5.44 22.00
N VAL A 475 -1.18 5.44 22.56
CA VAL A 475 -0.01 4.83 21.91
C VAL A 475 0.29 3.50 22.59
N ILE A 476 0.25 2.41 21.82
CA ILE A 476 0.60 1.06 22.27
C ILE A 476 1.50 0.45 21.18
N PRO A 477 2.79 0.20 21.46
CA PRO A 477 3.72 -0.30 20.46
C PRO A 477 3.37 -1.73 20.03
N ASN A 478 3.94 -2.17 18.90
CA ASN A 478 3.89 -3.60 18.57
C ASN A 478 4.81 -4.40 19.50
N ALA A 479 4.44 -5.65 19.75
CA ALA A 479 5.22 -6.62 20.50
C ALA A 479 5.78 -7.73 19.60
N LEU A 480 6.72 -8.51 20.13
CA LEU A 480 7.17 -9.76 19.53
C LEU A 480 7.28 -10.87 20.59
N VAL A 481 7.63 -12.09 20.16
CA VAL A 481 8.07 -13.15 21.07
C VAL A 481 9.60 -13.22 20.97
N ALA A 482 10.30 -12.49 21.84
CA ALA A 482 11.76 -12.30 21.72
C ALA A 482 12.55 -13.61 21.69
N GLU A 483 12.11 -14.62 22.44
CA GLU A 483 12.66 -15.99 22.45
C GLU A 483 12.72 -16.64 21.06
N GLN A 484 11.81 -16.31 20.13
CA GLN A 484 11.84 -16.79 18.74
C GLN A 484 13.01 -16.19 17.93
N PHE A 485 13.69 -15.18 18.48
CA PHE A 485 14.80 -14.47 17.86
C PHE A 485 16.07 -14.54 18.72
N ARG A 486 16.16 -15.41 19.74
CA ARG A 486 17.34 -15.48 20.61
C ARG A 486 18.67 -15.54 19.81
N PRO A 487 19.69 -14.73 20.14
CA PRO A 487 20.97 -14.71 19.43
C PRO A 487 21.65 -16.07 19.38
N ASP A 488 22.49 -16.28 18.38
CA ASP A 488 23.36 -17.46 18.26
C ASP A 488 24.78 -17.02 17.86
N PRO A 489 25.67 -16.76 18.84
CA PRO A 489 27.03 -16.30 18.56
C PRO A 489 27.86 -17.27 17.71
N THR A 490 27.43 -18.54 17.57
CA THR A 490 28.15 -19.55 16.78
C THR A 490 27.87 -19.46 15.28
N ARG A 491 26.83 -18.74 14.86
CA ARG A 491 26.43 -18.59 13.45
C ARG A 491 27.00 -17.36 12.75
N ALA A 492 27.58 -16.42 13.50
CA ALA A 492 28.27 -15.25 12.97
C ALA A 492 29.66 -15.65 12.43
N ASP A 493 30.04 -15.14 11.25
CA ASP A 493 31.38 -15.36 10.69
C ASP A 493 32.43 -14.61 11.56
N PRO A 494 33.42 -15.29 12.16
CA PRO A 494 34.43 -14.65 13.00
C PRO A 494 35.46 -13.83 12.20
N GLN A 495 35.53 -13.99 10.88
CA GLN A 495 36.44 -13.27 9.99
C GLN A 495 35.78 -12.05 9.31
N HIS A 496 34.45 -12.01 9.24
CA HIS A 496 33.72 -11.00 8.47
C HIS A 496 32.57 -10.35 9.26
N ILE A 497 32.45 -9.02 9.15
CA ILE A 497 31.29 -8.30 9.67
C ILE A 497 30.18 -8.36 8.63
N THR A 498 29.12 -9.09 8.95
CA THR A 498 27.96 -9.29 8.09
C THR A 498 26.85 -8.31 8.46
N ILE A 499 26.47 -7.48 7.49
CA ILE A 499 25.32 -6.57 7.53
C ILE A 499 24.11 -7.28 6.94
N VAL A 500 23.07 -7.46 7.73
CA VAL A 500 21.82 -8.12 7.30
C VAL A 500 20.77 -7.07 6.95
N VAL A 501 20.07 -7.27 5.83
CA VAL A 501 18.90 -6.49 5.43
C VAL A 501 17.75 -7.46 5.20
N ILE A 502 16.60 -7.27 5.87
CA ILE A 502 15.39 -8.07 5.60
C ILE A 502 14.21 -7.12 5.37
N SER A 503 13.78 -6.96 4.12
CA SER A 503 12.64 -6.08 3.80
C SER A 503 11.99 -6.40 2.44
N ARG A 504 10.76 -5.91 2.22
CA ARG A 504 10.16 -5.93 0.88
C ARG A 504 10.92 -4.97 -0.03
N LEU A 505 11.37 -5.45 -1.20
CA LEU A 505 12.25 -4.69 -2.09
C LEU A 505 11.46 -3.68 -2.94
N VAL A 506 11.01 -2.60 -2.30
CA VAL A 506 10.16 -1.54 -2.88
C VAL A 506 10.68 -0.15 -2.52
N TYR A 507 10.36 0.86 -3.34
CA TYR A 507 10.83 2.24 -3.17
C TYR A 507 10.67 2.80 -1.74
N ARG A 508 9.50 2.63 -1.09
CA ARG A 508 9.27 3.11 0.30
C ARG A 508 10.18 2.46 1.36
N LYS A 509 10.84 1.35 1.03
CA LYS A 509 11.87 0.69 1.86
C LYS A 509 13.29 1.19 1.57
N GLY A 510 13.43 2.24 0.74
CA GLY A 510 14.69 2.92 0.42
C GLY A 510 15.79 1.96 -0.04
N ILE A 511 15.43 0.97 -0.86
CA ILE A 511 16.40 0.04 -1.44
C ILE A 511 17.42 0.79 -2.31
N ASP A 512 17.04 1.93 -2.85
CA ASP A 512 17.86 2.83 -3.65
C ASP A 512 19.05 3.36 -2.82
N LEU A 513 18.84 3.58 -1.50
CA LEU A 513 19.92 3.91 -0.56
C LEU A 513 20.85 2.72 -0.29
N LEU A 514 20.31 1.50 -0.20
CA LEU A 514 21.10 0.28 -0.07
C LEU A 514 21.96 0.03 -1.32
N VAL A 515 21.38 0.18 -2.51
CA VAL A 515 22.04 0.10 -3.81
C VAL A 515 23.19 1.09 -3.91
N ALA A 516 23.00 2.32 -3.42
CA ALA A 516 24.04 3.35 -3.45
C ALA A 516 25.12 3.18 -2.36
N SER A 517 24.77 2.67 -1.18
CA SER A 517 25.69 2.62 -0.02
C SER A 517 26.49 1.32 0.08
N ALA A 518 25.93 0.17 -0.30
CA ALA A 518 26.59 -1.12 -0.16
C ALA A 518 27.94 -1.22 -0.91
N PRO A 519 28.10 -0.72 -2.16
CA PRO A 519 29.40 -0.70 -2.83
C PRO A 519 30.46 0.09 -2.08
N ARG A 520 30.12 1.31 -1.62
CA ARG A 520 31.04 2.21 -0.90
C ARG A 520 31.51 1.58 0.41
N ILE A 521 30.63 0.87 1.12
CA ILE A 521 30.99 0.12 2.33
C ILE A 521 31.86 -1.10 2.02
N CYS A 522 31.59 -1.84 0.94
CA CYS A 522 32.42 -2.99 0.54
C CYS A 522 33.84 -2.59 0.11
N GLU A 523 33.97 -1.40 -0.48
CA GLU A 523 35.24 -0.77 -0.87
C GLU A 523 36.03 -0.28 0.36
N LEU A 524 35.38 0.46 1.28
CA LEU A 524 36.01 0.98 2.50
C LEU A 524 36.42 -0.12 3.49
N PHE A 525 35.67 -1.23 3.55
CA PHE A 525 35.92 -2.32 4.50
C PHE A 525 35.96 -3.67 3.78
N PRO A 526 37.16 -4.18 3.43
CA PRO A 526 37.31 -5.47 2.76
C PRO A 526 36.73 -6.67 3.52
N SER A 527 36.64 -6.60 4.85
CA SER A 527 36.09 -7.65 5.72
C SER A 527 34.57 -7.60 5.92
N VAL A 528 33.86 -6.64 5.30
CA VAL A 528 32.39 -6.54 5.43
C VAL A 528 31.66 -7.34 4.36
N ARG A 529 30.55 -7.98 4.71
CA ARG A 529 29.64 -8.68 3.78
C ARG A 529 28.20 -8.21 3.99
N PHE A 530 27.36 -8.38 2.97
CA PHE A 530 25.91 -8.14 3.06
C PHE A 530 25.14 -9.43 2.81
N VAL A 531 24.08 -9.64 3.59
CA VAL A 531 23.06 -10.68 3.36
C VAL A 531 21.72 -9.97 3.23
N VAL A 532 21.15 -9.99 2.03
CA VAL A 532 19.93 -9.25 1.68
C VAL A 532 18.78 -10.22 1.42
N GLY A 533 17.80 -10.16 2.29
CA GLY A 533 16.57 -10.94 2.28
C GLY A 533 15.35 -10.12 1.87
N GLY A 534 14.53 -10.71 1.00
CA GLY A 534 13.30 -10.11 0.52
C GLY A 534 13.08 -10.26 -0.98
N ASP A 535 11.89 -9.86 -1.43
CA ASP A 535 11.52 -9.83 -2.84
C ASP A 535 10.74 -8.53 -3.15
N GLY A 536 10.74 -8.13 -4.42
CA GLY A 536 10.07 -6.94 -4.94
C GLY A 536 10.75 -6.35 -6.17
N PRO A 537 10.14 -5.33 -6.80
CA PRO A 537 10.64 -4.74 -8.05
C PRO A 537 12.07 -4.21 -8.02
N LYS A 538 12.60 -3.86 -6.84
CA LYS A 538 13.96 -3.36 -6.65
C LYS A 538 15.04 -4.46 -6.63
N MET A 539 14.67 -5.74 -6.71
CA MET A 539 15.65 -6.84 -6.82
C MET A 539 16.57 -6.66 -8.04
N VAL A 540 16.00 -6.27 -9.19
CA VAL A 540 16.77 -6.06 -10.44
C VAL A 540 17.86 -5.00 -10.28
N GLU A 541 17.59 -3.94 -9.50
CA GLU A 541 18.56 -2.87 -9.26
C GLU A 541 19.69 -3.33 -8.31
N LEU A 542 19.38 -4.21 -7.35
CA LEU A 542 20.39 -4.87 -6.50
C LEU A 542 21.26 -5.86 -7.29
N GLU A 543 20.67 -6.65 -8.18
CA GLU A 543 21.39 -7.57 -9.07
C GLU A 543 22.34 -6.80 -10.00
N GLN A 544 21.84 -5.76 -10.68
CA GLN A 544 22.63 -4.89 -11.55
C GLN A 544 23.75 -4.17 -10.81
N MET A 545 23.51 -3.69 -9.59
CA MET A 545 24.54 -3.09 -8.75
C MET A 545 25.62 -4.12 -8.39
N ARG A 546 25.23 -5.32 -7.95
CA ARG A 546 26.17 -6.38 -7.58
C ARG A 546 27.05 -6.80 -8.76
N GLU A 547 26.49 -6.87 -9.97
CA GLU A 547 27.23 -7.14 -11.20
C GLU A 547 28.18 -5.99 -11.58
N LYS A 548 27.68 -4.75 -11.58
CA LYS A 548 28.45 -3.55 -11.95
C LYS A 548 29.70 -3.35 -11.09
N TYR A 549 29.62 -3.65 -9.80
CA TYR A 549 30.72 -3.48 -8.83
C TYR A 549 31.48 -4.78 -8.52
N LEU A 550 31.16 -5.89 -9.19
CA LEU A 550 31.79 -7.22 -8.99
C LEU A 550 31.72 -7.71 -7.52
N LEU A 551 30.55 -7.57 -6.89
CA LEU A 551 30.33 -7.84 -5.46
C LEU A 551 29.65 -9.20 -5.19
N GLN A 552 29.74 -10.16 -6.10
CA GLN A 552 29.09 -11.47 -5.99
C GLN A 552 29.51 -12.24 -4.72
N ASP A 553 30.79 -12.19 -4.35
CA ASP A 553 31.35 -12.84 -3.15
C ASP A 553 31.14 -12.01 -1.85
N ARG A 554 30.54 -10.82 -1.97
CA ARG A 554 30.38 -9.85 -0.88
C ARG A 554 28.91 -9.55 -0.55
N ILE A 555 28.00 -9.72 -1.50
CA ILE A 555 26.56 -9.42 -1.37
C ILE A 555 25.73 -10.65 -1.77
N GLU A 556 25.24 -11.36 -0.76
CA GLU A 556 24.35 -12.50 -0.92
C GLU A 556 22.90 -12.04 -1.03
N LEU A 557 22.22 -12.40 -2.13
CA LEU A 557 20.81 -12.09 -2.38
C LEU A 557 19.98 -13.37 -2.15
N LEU A 558 19.23 -13.42 -1.05
CA LEU A 558 18.47 -14.61 -0.63
C LEU A 558 17.10 -14.76 -1.32
N GLY A 559 16.55 -13.67 -1.85
CA GLY A 559 15.15 -13.63 -2.29
C GLY A 559 14.17 -13.71 -1.11
N SER A 560 12.95 -14.17 -1.37
CA SER A 560 11.87 -14.21 -0.36
C SER A 560 12.17 -15.21 0.77
N ILE A 561 12.26 -14.70 2.01
CA ILE A 561 12.50 -15.50 3.22
C ILE A 561 11.16 -15.92 3.84
N ARG A 562 11.05 -17.19 4.27
CA ARG A 562 9.89 -17.67 5.05
C ARG A 562 9.97 -17.14 6.49
N PRO A 563 8.87 -16.76 7.15
CA PRO A 563 8.89 -16.24 8.53
C PRO A 563 9.63 -17.11 9.54
N SER A 564 9.57 -18.45 9.40
CA SER A 564 10.31 -19.42 10.23
C SER A 564 11.83 -19.27 10.15
N ASP A 565 12.33 -18.77 9.02
CA ASP A 565 13.75 -18.77 8.67
C ASP A 565 14.39 -17.38 8.95
N VAL A 566 13.60 -16.39 9.35
CA VAL A 566 14.05 -15.00 9.59
C VAL A 566 15.13 -14.96 10.69
N ARG A 567 14.94 -15.68 11.80
CA ARG A 567 15.97 -15.81 12.85
C ARG A 567 17.28 -16.37 12.29
N GLU A 568 17.21 -17.38 11.42
CA GLU A 568 18.39 -18.05 10.87
C GLU A 568 19.21 -17.11 9.99
N VAL A 569 18.57 -16.17 9.31
CA VAL A 569 19.23 -15.15 8.50
C VAL A 569 19.77 -14.02 9.37
N LEU A 570 18.99 -13.53 10.34
CA LEU A 570 19.43 -12.49 11.27
C LEU A 570 20.68 -12.92 12.04
N THR A 571 20.68 -14.12 12.63
CA THR A 571 21.80 -14.65 13.46
C THR A 571 23.13 -14.86 12.72
N ARG A 572 23.19 -14.63 11.40
CA ARG A 572 24.44 -14.59 10.61
C ARG A 572 25.16 -13.25 10.71
N GLY A 573 24.44 -12.19 11.11
CA GLY A 573 24.92 -10.81 11.12
C GLY A 573 25.34 -10.29 12.49
N GLN A 574 26.10 -9.20 12.47
CA GLN A 574 26.38 -8.37 13.65
C GLN A 574 25.70 -7.00 13.54
N ILE A 575 25.35 -6.57 12.32
CA ILE A 575 24.69 -5.29 12.04
C ILE A 575 23.41 -5.57 11.24
N TYR A 576 22.32 -4.88 11.56
CA TYR A 576 21.08 -4.90 10.77
C TYR A 576 20.82 -3.52 10.16
N LEU A 577 20.54 -3.47 8.86
CA LEU A 577 20.35 -2.21 8.12
C LEU A 577 18.90 -2.07 7.62
N ASN A 578 18.25 -0.98 8.05
CA ASN A 578 16.92 -0.56 7.58
C ASN A 578 17.00 0.81 6.89
N THR A 579 16.83 0.85 5.57
CA THR A 579 16.85 2.09 4.79
C THR A 579 15.44 2.65 4.49
N SER A 580 14.43 2.32 5.30
CA SER A 580 13.04 2.73 5.04
C SER A 580 12.84 4.24 4.91
N LEU A 581 12.11 4.70 3.89
CA LEU A 581 11.76 6.12 3.76
C LEU A 581 10.49 6.49 4.55
N THR A 582 9.65 5.50 4.83
CA THR A 582 8.49 5.62 5.74
C THR A 582 8.33 4.33 6.52
N GLU A 583 8.11 4.46 7.84
CA GLU A 583 7.88 3.32 8.72
C GLU A 583 7.05 3.75 9.94
N ALA A 584 5.95 3.05 10.20
CA ALA A 584 5.04 3.36 11.30
C ALA A 584 5.56 2.85 12.65
N PHE A 585 6.28 1.73 12.61
CA PHE A 585 7.00 1.18 13.74
C PHE A 585 8.25 0.47 13.21
N GLY A 586 8.08 -0.71 12.60
CA GLY A 586 9.19 -1.47 12.02
C GLY A 586 9.49 -2.71 12.85
N ILE A 587 8.62 -3.72 12.73
CA ILE A 587 8.74 -4.98 13.48
C ILE A 587 10.10 -5.65 13.20
N SER A 588 10.64 -5.56 11.97
CA SER A 588 11.95 -6.14 11.67
C SER A 588 13.14 -5.47 12.37
N ILE A 589 12.97 -4.26 12.93
CA ILE A 589 13.98 -3.62 13.79
C ILE A 589 14.02 -4.30 15.17
N ILE A 590 12.86 -4.58 15.77
CA ILE A 590 12.79 -5.30 17.06
C ILE A 590 13.12 -6.79 16.92
N GLU A 591 12.81 -7.42 15.77
CA GLU A 591 13.28 -8.78 15.45
C GLU A 591 14.81 -8.83 15.37
N ALA A 592 15.44 -7.89 14.66
CA ALA A 592 16.90 -7.83 14.52
C ALA A 592 17.63 -7.49 15.83
N ALA A 593 17.13 -6.53 16.60
CA ALA A 593 17.69 -6.20 17.91
C ALA A 593 17.48 -7.35 18.93
N SER A 594 16.38 -8.09 18.84
CA SER A 594 16.18 -9.32 19.62
C SER A 594 17.14 -10.43 19.19
N ALA A 595 17.54 -10.48 17.91
CA ALA A 595 18.62 -11.33 17.42
C ALA A 595 20.02 -10.86 17.80
N GLY A 596 20.13 -9.73 18.52
CA GLY A 596 21.39 -9.21 19.04
C GLY A 596 22.23 -8.48 17.98
N LEU A 597 21.60 -7.95 16.92
CA LEU A 597 22.27 -7.16 15.90
C LEU A 597 22.21 -5.67 16.25
N PHE A 598 23.33 -4.98 16.10
CA PHE A 598 23.36 -3.52 16.20
C PHE A 598 22.60 -2.91 15.01
N VAL A 599 21.63 -2.04 15.28
CA VAL A 599 20.75 -1.52 14.22
C VAL A 599 21.34 -0.26 13.61
N VAL A 600 21.32 -0.17 12.28
CA VAL A 600 21.48 1.08 11.53
C VAL A 600 20.19 1.37 10.80
N SER A 601 19.61 2.54 11.04
CA SER A 601 18.34 2.92 10.41
C SER A 601 18.33 4.35 9.91
N THR A 602 17.54 4.62 8.87
CA THR A 602 16.98 5.95 8.64
C THR A 602 16.12 6.41 9.83
N ARG A 603 16.11 7.71 10.11
CA ARG A 603 15.38 8.33 11.23
C ARG A 603 13.97 8.78 10.83
N VAL A 604 13.13 7.84 10.38
CA VAL A 604 11.79 8.12 9.84
C VAL A 604 10.65 7.60 10.72
N GLY A 605 9.53 8.32 10.73
CA GLY A 605 8.29 7.89 11.36
C GLY A 605 8.47 7.48 12.82
N GLY A 606 7.90 6.35 13.22
CA GLY A 606 7.97 5.85 14.59
C GLY A 606 9.30 5.20 15.00
N VAL A 607 10.26 5.03 14.07
CA VAL A 607 11.52 4.31 14.31
C VAL A 607 12.37 4.88 15.47
N PRO A 608 12.47 6.21 15.68
CA PRO A 608 13.24 6.79 16.79
C PRO A 608 12.71 6.43 18.18
N GLU A 609 11.51 5.87 18.28
CA GLU A 609 10.84 5.52 19.54
C GLU A 609 11.13 4.08 20.01
N ILE A 610 11.86 3.29 19.22
CA ILE A 610 11.87 1.82 19.31
C ILE A 610 13.08 1.25 20.04
N LEU A 611 14.27 1.82 19.81
CA LEU A 611 15.49 1.33 20.42
C LEU A 611 16.23 2.47 21.13
N PRO A 612 16.80 2.20 22.30
CA PRO A 612 17.72 3.12 22.96
C PRO A 612 18.92 3.43 22.07
N GLY A 613 19.44 4.66 22.13
CA GLY A 613 20.51 5.12 21.25
C GLY A 613 21.85 4.37 21.35
N ASP A 614 22.04 3.53 22.38
CA ASP A 614 23.18 2.61 22.48
C ASP A 614 23.00 1.29 21.70
N MET A 615 21.84 1.10 21.05
CA MET A 615 21.49 -0.08 20.25
C MET A 615 21.15 0.24 18.78
N ILE A 616 21.02 1.53 18.44
CA ILE A 616 20.65 2.00 17.10
C ILE A 616 21.44 3.25 16.70
N GLU A 617 22.05 3.22 15.53
CA GLU A 617 22.64 4.38 14.87
C GLU A 617 21.69 4.93 13.80
N PHE A 618 21.59 6.26 13.70
CA PHE A 618 20.65 6.92 12.80
C PHE A 618 21.37 7.61 11.64
N ALA A 619 21.13 7.10 10.42
CA ALA A 619 21.31 7.92 9.23
C ALA A 619 20.35 9.12 9.34
N ARG A 620 20.90 10.33 9.29
CA ARG A 620 20.12 11.57 9.28
C ARG A 620 19.69 11.89 7.85
N ALA A 621 18.59 12.64 7.72
CA ALA A 621 18.29 13.36 6.50
C ALA A 621 19.16 14.62 6.39
N ASP A 622 19.18 15.23 5.21
CA ASP A 622 19.66 16.59 5.00
C ASP A 622 18.70 17.65 5.60
N GLU A 623 18.98 18.94 5.33
CA GLU A 623 18.17 20.08 5.80
C GLU A 623 16.79 20.15 5.14
N GLU A 624 16.60 19.52 3.97
CA GLU A 624 15.33 19.47 3.24
C GLU A 624 14.47 18.25 3.64
N GLY A 625 15.05 17.32 4.40
CA GLY A 625 14.40 16.09 4.88
C GLY A 625 14.56 14.90 3.91
N GLU A 626 15.40 15.02 2.89
CA GLU A 626 15.73 13.93 1.98
C GLU A 626 16.88 13.07 2.53
N TYR A 627 16.93 11.81 2.08
CA TYR A 627 17.92 10.85 2.53
C TYR A 627 18.93 10.58 1.42
N GLU A 628 20.17 11.01 1.62
CA GLU A 628 21.27 10.67 0.72
C GLU A 628 22.06 9.43 1.17
N CYS A 629 22.74 8.81 0.20
CA CYS A 629 23.66 7.69 0.41
C CYS A 629 24.74 7.99 1.47
N GLU A 630 25.27 9.21 1.47
CA GLU A 630 26.38 9.62 2.34
C GLU A 630 26.05 9.48 3.83
N TYR A 631 24.82 9.80 4.25
CA TYR A 631 24.39 9.65 5.65
C TYR A 631 24.27 8.18 6.07
N VAL A 632 23.81 7.31 5.17
CA VAL A 632 23.74 5.85 5.42
C VAL A 632 25.15 5.26 5.50
N VAL A 633 26.06 5.68 4.63
CA VAL A 633 27.48 5.28 4.67
C VAL A 633 28.14 5.71 5.99
N ARG A 634 27.93 6.95 6.45
CA ARG A 634 28.47 7.43 7.74
C ARG A 634 27.94 6.65 8.94
N ALA A 635 26.63 6.37 8.98
CA ALA A 635 26.02 5.57 10.03
C ALA A 635 26.56 4.13 10.06
N LEU A 636 26.73 3.51 8.88
CA LEU A 636 27.35 2.18 8.75
C LEU A 636 28.84 2.19 9.17
N ILE A 637 29.62 3.21 8.80
CA ILE A 637 31.00 3.38 9.26
C ILE A 637 31.06 3.41 10.80
N HIS A 638 30.17 4.16 11.46
CA HIS A 638 30.16 4.21 12.92
C HIS A 638 29.79 2.85 13.54
N ALA A 639 28.74 2.19 13.03
CA ALA A 639 28.34 0.86 13.48
C ALA A 639 29.44 -0.20 13.31
N ILE A 640 30.13 -0.22 12.16
CA ILE A 640 31.25 -1.14 11.89
C ILE A 640 32.37 -0.94 12.93
N HIS A 641 32.76 0.30 13.21
CA HIS A 641 33.77 0.60 14.25
C HIS A 641 33.31 0.21 15.66
N THR A 642 32.02 0.37 15.99
CA THR A 642 31.44 -0.04 17.27
C THR A 642 31.54 -1.56 17.48
N ILE A 643 31.22 -2.35 16.45
CA ILE A 643 31.39 -3.81 16.44
C ILE A 643 32.88 -4.20 16.52
N GLN A 644 33.75 -3.59 15.70
CA GLN A 644 35.19 -3.88 15.69
C GLN A 644 35.87 -3.61 17.03
N LYS A 645 35.42 -2.60 17.78
CA LYS A 645 35.93 -2.27 19.12
C LYS A 645 35.34 -3.13 20.24
N GLY A 646 34.40 -4.04 19.94
CA GLY A 646 33.73 -4.88 20.94
C GLY A 646 32.85 -4.08 21.92
N LEU A 647 32.34 -2.91 21.51
CA LEU A 647 31.57 -2.01 22.37
C LEU A 647 30.08 -2.40 22.50
N TYR A 648 29.65 -3.46 21.81
CA TYR A 648 28.27 -3.91 21.76
C TYR A 648 28.17 -5.40 22.09
N ASP A 649 27.21 -5.76 22.94
CA ASP A 649 26.96 -7.14 23.41
C ASP A 649 25.60 -7.64 22.91
N PRO A 650 25.57 -8.60 21.96
CA PRO A 650 24.35 -9.21 21.43
C PRO A 650 23.43 -9.85 22.48
N LEU A 651 23.97 -10.43 23.55
CA LEU A 651 23.18 -11.10 24.58
C LEU A 651 22.51 -10.07 25.51
N ARG A 652 23.25 -9.04 25.92
CA ARG A 652 22.70 -7.92 26.67
C ARG A 652 21.64 -7.15 25.88
N ALA A 653 21.83 -7.01 24.56
CA ALA A 653 20.83 -6.44 23.66
C ALA A 653 19.52 -7.26 23.65
N HIS A 654 19.61 -8.60 23.52
CA HIS A 654 18.47 -9.49 23.55
C HIS A 654 17.65 -9.39 24.84
N GLU A 655 18.29 -9.55 26.01
CA GLU A 655 17.58 -9.50 27.30
C GLU A 655 16.90 -8.14 27.53
N ARG A 656 17.51 -7.04 27.05
CA ARG A 656 16.89 -5.70 27.16
C ARG A 656 15.66 -5.54 26.26
N VAL A 657 15.69 -6.01 25.02
CA VAL A 657 14.56 -5.87 24.07
C VAL A 657 13.40 -6.79 24.45
N LYS A 658 13.70 -7.97 25.01
CA LYS A 658 12.74 -8.93 25.53
C LYS A 658 11.74 -8.32 26.52
N ASP A 659 12.24 -7.54 27.48
CA ASP A 659 11.40 -6.89 28.50
C ASP A 659 10.69 -5.61 27.98
N MET A 660 11.11 -5.06 26.84
CA MET A 660 10.52 -3.85 26.26
C MET A 660 9.22 -4.09 25.47
N TYR A 661 9.10 -5.24 24.79
CA TYR A 661 8.08 -5.46 23.74
C TYR A 661 7.33 -6.79 23.90
N ALA A 662 6.78 -7.01 25.09
CA ALA A 662 6.01 -8.21 25.44
C ALA A 662 4.51 -8.11 25.08
N TRP A 663 3.95 -9.18 24.51
CA TRP A 663 2.52 -9.25 24.16
C TRP A 663 1.57 -9.11 25.36
N SER A 664 1.98 -9.55 26.55
CA SER A 664 1.21 -9.46 27.78
C SER A 664 0.95 -8.00 28.22
N ASP A 665 1.94 -7.12 28.10
CA ASP A 665 1.83 -5.69 28.35
C ASP A 665 0.98 -4.99 27.27
N VAL A 666 1.19 -5.32 25.98
CA VAL A 666 0.37 -4.80 24.88
C VAL A 666 -1.11 -5.18 25.06
N ALA A 667 -1.40 -6.42 25.43
CA ALA A 667 -2.77 -6.89 25.70
C ALA A 667 -3.38 -6.18 26.91
N GLU A 668 -2.63 -5.98 28.00
CA GLU A 668 -3.12 -5.22 29.17
C GLU A 668 -3.39 -3.75 28.85
N ARG A 669 -2.51 -3.08 28.10
CA ARG A 669 -2.74 -1.70 27.67
C ARG A 669 -3.95 -1.59 26.76
N THR A 670 -4.18 -2.60 25.91
CA THR A 670 -5.37 -2.68 25.05
C THR A 670 -6.65 -2.92 25.89
N GLU A 671 -6.60 -3.78 26.92
CA GLU A 671 -7.70 -3.99 27.88
C GLU A 671 -8.11 -2.67 28.57
N ARG A 672 -7.15 -1.82 28.95
CA ARG A 672 -7.45 -0.48 29.51
C ARG A 672 -8.11 0.47 28.51
N VAL A 673 -7.87 0.32 27.20
CA VAL A 673 -8.58 1.06 26.15
C VAL A 673 -10.01 0.54 26.00
N TYR A 674 -10.22 -0.78 26.09
CA TYR A 674 -11.55 -1.39 26.12
C TYR A 674 -12.37 -0.97 27.33
N ASP A 675 -11.80 -0.98 28.53
CA ASP A 675 -12.45 -0.47 29.75
C ASP A 675 -12.95 0.96 29.57
N ARG A 676 -12.11 1.84 28.98
CA ARG A 676 -12.45 3.24 28.68
C ARG A 676 -13.54 3.36 27.62
N ALA A 677 -13.47 2.58 26.55
CA ALA A 677 -14.46 2.57 25.47
C ALA A 677 -15.85 2.14 25.99
N ILE A 678 -15.89 1.11 26.84
CA ILE A 678 -17.11 0.62 27.52
C ILE A 678 -17.65 1.64 28.54
N ALA A 679 -16.77 2.34 29.26
CA ALA A 679 -17.17 3.34 30.25
C ALA A 679 -17.67 4.67 29.64
N THR A 680 -17.31 4.98 28.39
CA THR A 680 -17.80 6.16 27.66
C THR A 680 -19.32 6.07 27.47
N PRO A 681 -20.12 7.11 27.75
CA PRO A 681 -21.57 7.11 27.48
C PRO A 681 -21.89 6.80 26.01
N GLU A 682 -23.02 6.15 25.74
CA GLU A 682 -23.47 5.93 24.36
C GLU A 682 -23.92 7.25 23.72
N LYS A 683 -23.24 7.60 22.63
CA LYS A 683 -23.58 8.76 21.79
C LYS A 683 -24.94 8.52 21.15
N ASN A 684 -25.90 9.44 21.29
CA ASN A 684 -27.23 9.27 20.71
C ASN A 684 -27.21 9.47 19.17
N PRO A 685 -28.23 9.02 18.41
CA PRO A 685 -28.22 9.11 16.95
C PRO A 685 -28.07 10.54 16.40
N GLY A 686 -28.64 11.54 17.07
CA GLY A 686 -28.52 12.95 16.67
C GLY A 686 -27.11 13.49 16.85
N GLU A 687 -26.46 13.15 17.97
CA GLU A 687 -25.05 13.49 18.23
C GLU A 687 -24.13 12.85 17.19
N ARG A 688 -24.31 11.55 16.90
CA ARG A 688 -23.54 10.85 15.85
C ARG A 688 -23.69 11.50 14.48
N LEU A 689 -24.88 12.00 14.14
CA LEU A 689 -25.16 12.70 12.89
C LEU A 689 -24.49 14.09 12.87
N ALA A 690 -24.59 14.86 13.97
CA ALA A 690 -23.94 16.17 14.10
C ALA A 690 -22.41 16.06 13.98
N ARG A 691 -21.81 15.03 14.60
CA ARG A 691 -20.38 14.70 14.47
C ARG A 691 -19.99 14.35 13.04
N LEU A 692 -20.86 13.68 12.27
CA LEU A 692 -20.59 13.42 10.85
C LEU A 692 -20.72 14.69 10.00
N LEU A 693 -21.70 15.56 10.27
CA LEU A 693 -21.84 16.86 9.59
C LEU A 693 -20.61 17.77 9.81
N SER A 694 -19.91 17.64 10.95
CA SER A 694 -18.69 18.41 11.23
C SER A 694 -17.51 18.08 10.30
N LEU A 695 -17.58 17.01 9.49
CA LEU A 695 -16.61 16.71 8.43
C LEU A 695 -16.64 17.69 7.24
N GLY A 696 -17.52 18.70 7.30
CA GLY A 696 -17.57 19.81 6.35
C GLY A 696 -18.70 19.70 5.33
N PRO A 697 -19.02 20.80 4.61
CA PRO A 697 -20.29 21.00 3.91
C PRO A 697 -20.53 20.08 2.71
N ALA A 698 -19.49 19.39 2.20
CA ALA A 698 -19.62 18.42 1.13
C ALA A 698 -19.57 16.97 1.62
N PHE A 699 -18.56 16.61 2.44
CA PHE A 699 -18.34 15.22 2.84
C PHE A 699 -19.22 14.78 4.02
N GLY A 700 -19.52 15.68 4.96
CA GLY A 700 -20.39 15.39 6.10
C GLY A 700 -21.80 14.96 5.67
N PRO A 701 -22.51 15.72 4.80
CA PRO A 701 -23.80 15.31 4.26
C PRO A 701 -23.78 13.97 3.50
N ILE A 702 -22.71 13.67 2.75
CA ILE A 702 -22.56 12.38 2.07
C ILE A 702 -22.50 11.23 3.08
N MET A 703 -21.68 11.35 4.13
CA MET A 703 -21.62 10.34 5.19
C MET A 703 -22.96 10.20 5.91
N CYS A 704 -23.67 11.30 6.17
CA CYS A 704 -25.00 11.28 6.78
C CYS A 704 -26.03 10.54 5.91
N ILE A 705 -25.99 10.73 4.59
CA ILE A 705 -26.85 10.01 3.64
C ILE A 705 -26.52 8.51 3.65
N ILE A 706 -25.24 8.12 3.62
CA ILE A 706 -24.83 6.70 3.70
C ILE A 706 -25.40 6.06 4.98
N ILE A 707 -25.18 6.68 6.14
CA ILE A 707 -25.70 6.20 7.44
C ILE A 707 -27.23 6.08 7.44
N ALA A 708 -27.95 7.05 6.86
CA ALA A 708 -29.41 7.02 6.79
C ALA A 708 -29.93 5.87 5.93
N ILE A 709 -29.30 5.61 4.77
CA ILE A 709 -29.68 4.48 3.91
C ILE A 709 -29.29 3.15 4.58
N GLU A 710 -28.18 3.06 5.30
CA GLU A 710 -27.81 1.87 6.07
C GLU A 710 -28.76 1.59 7.24
N HIS A 711 -29.26 2.63 7.94
CA HIS A 711 -30.30 2.45 8.97
C HIS A 711 -31.64 2.01 8.36
N PHE A 712 -32.02 2.55 7.20
CA PHE A 712 -33.21 2.09 6.48
C PHE A 712 -33.07 0.64 6.02
N PHE A 713 -31.90 0.26 5.52
CA PHE A 713 -31.61 -1.13 5.13
C PHE A 713 -31.59 -2.06 6.34
N LEU A 714 -31.03 -1.64 7.48
CA LEU A 714 -31.09 -2.37 8.74
C LEU A 714 -32.54 -2.58 9.21
N TRP A 715 -33.40 -1.56 9.12
CA TRP A 715 -34.82 -1.67 9.42
C TRP A 715 -35.52 -2.71 8.51
N CYS A 716 -35.23 -2.72 7.21
CA CYS A 716 -35.70 -3.77 6.30
C CYS A 716 -35.19 -5.17 6.71
N LEU A 717 -33.94 -5.30 7.17
CA LEU A 717 -33.39 -6.57 7.66
C LEU A 717 -34.07 -7.06 8.95
N GLU A 718 -34.45 -6.17 9.87
CA GLU A 718 -35.22 -6.55 11.07
C GLU A 718 -36.63 -7.07 10.73
N ILE A 719 -37.21 -6.67 9.58
CA ILE A 719 -38.50 -7.21 9.10
C ILE A 719 -38.32 -8.55 8.39
N VAL A 720 -37.29 -8.69 7.55
CA VAL A 720 -37.07 -9.89 6.72
C VAL A 720 -36.38 -11.03 7.47
N SER A 721 -35.59 -10.71 8.49
CA SER A 721 -34.89 -11.66 9.36
C SER A 721 -34.81 -11.09 10.78
N PRO A 722 -35.88 -11.21 11.59
CA PRO A 722 -35.94 -10.68 12.95
C PRO A 722 -34.73 -11.11 13.80
N ARG A 723 -34.22 -10.19 14.63
CA ARG A 723 -33.02 -10.45 15.46
C ARG A 723 -33.18 -11.62 16.43
N ASP A 724 -34.40 -11.89 16.87
CA ASP A 724 -34.71 -12.94 17.83
C ASP A 724 -34.68 -14.35 17.20
N GLU A 725 -34.67 -14.44 15.87
CA GLU A 725 -34.51 -15.70 15.11
C GLU A 725 -33.03 -16.06 14.86
N ILE A 726 -32.07 -15.19 15.19
CA ILE A 726 -30.65 -15.45 14.98
C ILE A 726 -30.13 -16.32 16.12
N ASP A 727 -29.72 -17.57 15.82
CA ASP A 727 -29.13 -18.44 16.86
C ASP A 727 -27.97 -17.72 17.56
N GLN A 728 -27.95 -17.80 18.88
CA GLN A 728 -26.88 -17.27 19.71
C GLN A 728 -25.91 -18.38 20.10
N VAL A 729 -24.62 -18.07 20.22
CA VAL A 729 -23.63 -19.04 20.72
C VAL A 729 -23.72 -19.13 22.25
N GLU A 730 -24.24 -20.25 22.74
CA GLU A 730 -24.41 -20.53 24.17
C GLU A 730 -23.17 -21.15 24.83
N SER A 731 -22.44 -22.01 24.11
CA SER A 731 -21.23 -22.67 24.60
C SER A 731 -19.98 -22.21 23.87
N VAL A 732 -18.90 -21.97 24.62
CA VAL A 732 -17.62 -21.45 24.13
C VAL A 732 -16.52 -22.46 24.44
N TRP A 733 -15.44 -22.45 23.65
CA TRP A 733 -14.23 -23.20 23.98
C TRP A 733 -13.74 -22.84 25.39
N SER A 734 -13.61 -23.86 26.25
CA SER A 734 -13.13 -23.72 27.61
C SER A 734 -11.97 -24.69 27.82
N HIS A 735 -10.82 -24.15 28.24
CA HIS A 735 -9.63 -24.95 28.49
C HIS A 735 -9.88 -25.98 29.59
N GLU A 736 -10.47 -25.56 30.72
CA GLU A 736 -10.84 -26.47 31.81
C GLU A 736 -11.81 -27.57 31.35
N ALA A 737 -12.77 -27.25 30.47
CA ALA A 737 -13.71 -28.26 29.96
C ALA A 737 -12.99 -29.27 29.05
N PHE A 738 -12.06 -28.79 28.21
CA PHE A 738 -11.21 -29.64 27.38
C PHE A 738 -10.29 -30.53 28.22
N GLU A 739 -9.61 -29.98 29.23
CA GLU A 739 -8.79 -30.76 30.17
C GLU A 739 -9.62 -31.81 30.90
N LYS A 740 -10.80 -31.45 31.43
CA LYS A 740 -11.74 -32.40 32.07
C LYS A 740 -12.17 -33.52 31.11
N ILE A 741 -12.42 -33.22 29.83
CA ILE A 741 -12.75 -34.23 28.81
C ILE A 741 -11.54 -35.15 28.54
N VAL A 742 -10.34 -34.59 28.36
CA VAL A 742 -9.10 -35.34 28.11
C VAL A 742 -8.74 -36.24 29.30
N ASP A 743 -8.88 -35.75 30.54
CA ASP A 743 -8.63 -36.54 31.74
C ASP A 743 -9.69 -37.62 31.96
N ASN A 744 -10.96 -37.36 31.61
CA ASN A 744 -12.00 -38.38 31.62
C ASN A 744 -11.76 -39.46 30.55
N GLU A 745 -11.30 -39.12 29.34
CA GLU A 745 -10.87 -40.09 28.33
C GLU A 745 -9.65 -40.91 28.80
N ARG A 746 -8.67 -40.27 29.46
CA ARG A 746 -7.51 -40.98 30.01
C ARG A 746 -7.94 -41.98 31.08
N ARG A 747 -8.82 -41.58 32.00
CA ARG A 747 -9.37 -42.46 33.05
C ARG A 747 -10.17 -43.61 32.46
N SER A 748 -11.06 -43.37 31.49
CA SER A 748 -11.86 -44.44 30.88
C SER A 748 -11.01 -45.44 30.10
N ARG A 749 -9.95 -45.00 29.41
CA ARG A 749 -9.00 -45.91 28.74
C ARG A 749 -8.23 -46.80 29.72
N VAL A 750 -7.80 -46.26 30.86
CA VAL A 750 -7.16 -47.06 31.93
C VAL A 750 -8.15 -48.10 32.49
N GLN A 751 -9.40 -47.69 32.73
CA GLN A 751 -10.44 -48.56 33.30
C GLN A 751 -10.82 -49.73 32.38
N VAL A 752 -10.90 -49.50 31.06
CA VAL A 752 -11.09 -50.58 30.06
C VAL A 752 -9.88 -51.52 29.99
N GLN A 753 -8.68 -51.02 30.29
CA GLN A 753 -7.46 -51.83 30.28
C GLN A 753 -7.40 -52.76 31.50
N ASP A 754 -7.91 -52.34 32.66
CA ASP A 754 -8.07 -53.19 33.85
C ASP A 754 -9.22 -54.22 33.70
N ASP A 755 -10.40 -53.83 33.18
CA ASP A 755 -11.52 -54.78 32.99
C ASP A 755 -11.23 -55.88 31.95
N SER A 756 -10.30 -55.65 31.02
CA SER A 756 -9.86 -56.66 30.05
C SER A 756 -8.90 -57.73 30.61
N SER A 757 -8.55 -57.66 31.91
CA SER A 757 -7.48 -58.44 32.53
C SER A 757 -7.78 -59.82 33.16
N PRO A 758 -9.03 -60.38 33.23
CA PRO A 758 -9.25 -61.73 33.75
C PRO A 758 -9.36 -62.86 32.71
N VAL A 759 -9.28 -62.61 31.39
CA VAL A 759 -9.46 -63.67 30.36
C VAL A 759 -8.13 -64.22 29.81
N ARG A 760 -6.99 -63.52 29.97
CA ARG A 760 -5.71 -63.90 29.34
C ARG A 760 -4.78 -64.83 30.15
N LYS A 761 -5.24 -65.44 31.25
CA LYS A 761 -4.45 -66.40 32.05
C LYS A 761 -4.70 -67.88 31.76
N ALA A 762 -5.67 -68.24 30.91
CA ALA A 762 -6.02 -69.64 30.64
C ALA A 762 -5.29 -70.30 29.44
N SER A 763 -4.79 -69.55 28.46
CA SER A 763 -4.30 -70.11 27.18
C SER A 763 -2.78 -70.24 27.03
N ARG A 764 -2.00 -69.98 28.09
CA ARG A 764 -0.52 -70.00 28.03
C ARG A 764 0.11 -71.16 28.80
N ARG A 765 -0.54 -72.33 28.78
CA ARG A 765 -0.05 -73.56 29.43
C ARG A 765 -0.09 -74.82 28.55
N GLU A 766 -0.03 -74.63 27.24
CA GLU A 766 0.16 -75.71 26.26
C GLU A 766 0.95 -75.21 25.05
N LYS A 767 1.84 -76.07 24.53
CA LYS A 767 2.87 -75.87 23.47
C LYS A 767 4.30 -75.56 23.95
N THR A 768 4.91 -76.59 24.54
CA THR A 768 6.38 -76.74 24.61
C THR A 768 6.79 -78.16 24.16
N ALA A 769 6.47 -78.47 22.91
CA ALA A 769 6.83 -79.66 22.13
C ALA A 769 6.41 -79.35 20.67
N THR A 770 7.14 -79.65 19.58
CA THR A 770 8.40 -80.39 19.39
C THR A 770 8.98 -79.98 18.01
N ARG A 771 10.31 -79.91 17.85
CA ARG A 771 11.00 -80.20 16.57
C ARG A 771 11.01 -81.73 16.38
N PRO A 772 11.17 -82.34 15.17
CA PRO A 772 11.95 -81.89 14.00
C PRO A 772 11.10 -81.97 12.69
N THR A 773 11.61 -81.93 11.45
CA THR A 773 12.96 -81.92 10.83
C THR A 773 13.07 -80.82 9.79
#